data_AF-A0A929EYG4-F1
#
_entry.id   AF-A0A929EYG4-F1
#
_cell.length_a   1.000
_cell.length_b   1.000
_cell.length_c   1.000
_cell.angle_alpha   90.00
_cell.angle_beta   90.00
_cell.angle_gamma   90.00
#
_symmetry.space_group_name_H-M   'P 1'
#
loop_
_entity.id
_entity.type
_entity.pdbx_description
1 polymer ?
#
loop_
_entity_poly.entity_id
_entity_poly.type
_entity_poly.pdbx_seq_one_letter_code
_entity_poly.pdbx_strand_id
1 'polypeptide(L)'
;MKSKKIIVIFLFTFFYAAPLFAENKAPSPYWDAFLDVGYRFSLLPAEDIEELLSSEGQKYGQKLSEYLGIWDERIKKDPRLKGSPGDTSRYTVPHSDAVYRRIAVGHLIVYLGSGNEKQLDIALQGIGDLAKRRTTPRVAFWNNLVLAHKYLVFKDSLAFSHHVFRIWTDVIQVLETGQIMVGSKIGTTGFVNSLPYLYENIIHLILNHGIVKHKLPRLHSLGTIVWSLQGRLEPDKGYYQLAESIWNRMHGLTSDNFSINFAMAFLEGEIHWINFESTKRADEAVESYRQALAYYTLAMEWADTSKGKVAARSRLMQSMIRILNGMVQGNKIMSHSAFKEVPEVSARVASSAKEFYTELASEASLNDGWLFDGFKKTENSLEAMHDLWTNIAQLDIMLARYYQKSSGKTAGSGAGVGSFTKVSQPLLAYLDFFEGFTEKKHLDIVPDNAYFYAGYIAGELAELHRQRAPYSNDMTEYEFAFARQLQAIEIFPFDIMGILTLAMEASEEGTLKNYMDNVWPLAARLYRSKTINTWAEKGHLTYVSEVENLRTIIPDALKSAPSMIAFPGSSKSGKQLIDDTLILIELQKTILQSDFASKTDSVLSDIAKDMEKGYELKKAIKKNIPADIYSKFKPIMSLIPKCRYSEIKKNLFRNPSNMHHLLIRNIYHEVPNSERRYLKLLNAARERLRKKGAEESFRDREMATDEGVKGL
;
A
#
# COMPACT_ATOMS: atom_id res chain seq x y z
N MET A 1 -83.72 -25.48 -11.13
CA MET A 1 -83.75 -25.40 -12.62
C MET A 1 -82.33 -25.70 -13.11
N LYS A 2 -81.93 -26.98 -13.22
CA LYS A 2 -82.00 -27.86 -14.42
C LYS A 2 -81.26 -27.22 -15.62
N SER A 3 -80.00 -27.53 -15.90
CA SER A 3 -79.39 -28.80 -16.38
C SER A 3 -79.35 -28.90 -17.92
N LYS A 4 -78.12 -29.09 -18.45
CA LYS A 4 -77.65 -30.01 -19.55
C LYS A 4 -76.30 -29.44 -20.02
N LYS A 5 -75.09 -29.98 -19.82
CA LYS A 5 -74.49 -31.33 -19.85
C LYS A 5 -74.53 -32.07 -21.21
N ILE A 6 -73.36 -32.04 -21.87
CA ILE A 6 -72.54 -33.12 -22.51
C ILE A 6 -73.02 -33.72 -23.85
N ILE A 7 -72.03 -33.86 -24.76
CA ILE A 7 -71.67 -34.99 -25.66
C ILE A 7 -71.40 -34.44 -27.08
N VAL A 8 -70.17 -34.34 -27.62
CA VAL A 8 -69.03 -35.28 -27.79
C VAL A 8 -69.17 -36.10 -29.09
N ILE A 9 -68.09 -36.04 -29.90
CA ILE A 9 -67.61 -36.89 -31.02
C ILE A 9 -68.27 -36.80 -32.42
N PHE A 10 -67.45 -36.40 -33.41
CA PHE A 10 -66.85 -37.24 -34.48
C PHE A 10 -66.78 -36.46 -35.81
N LEU A 11 -65.62 -35.84 -36.05
CA LEU A 11 -64.98 -35.86 -37.37
C LEU A 11 -63.48 -35.70 -37.18
N PHE A 12 -62.96 -36.79 -36.63
CA PHE A 12 -61.57 -37.21 -36.68
C PHE A 12 -61.14 -37.28 -38.16
N THR A 13 -59.85 -37.00 -38.38
CA THR A 13 -59.04 -37.50 -39.50
C THR A 13 -59.50 -37.13 -40.90
N PHE A 14 -58.98 -36.01 -41.42
CA PHE A 14 -58.20 -35.97 -42.67
C PHE A 14 -57.86 -34.52 -43.03
N PHE A 15 -56.87 -33.93 -42.36
CA PHE A 15 -56.02 -32.92 -43.00
C PHE A 15 -54.68 -32.97 -42.28
N TYR A 16 -53.82 -33.83 -42.81
CA TYR A 16 -52.35 -33.70 -42.91
C TYR A 16 -51.75 -32.72 -41.89
N ALA A 17 -51.00 -33.16 -40.88
CA ALA A 17 -49.62 -33.63 -41.09
C ALA A 17 -48.93 -32.91 -42.27
N ALA A 18 -49.02 -31.59 -42.32
CA ALA A 18 -47.93 -30.81 -42.87
C ALA A 18 -46.74 -31.07 -41.93
N PRO A 19 -45.59 -31.54 -42.43
CA PRO A 19 -44.36 -31.21 -41.75
C PRO A 19 -44.43 -29.69 -41.50
N LEU A 20 -44.11 -29.24 -40.29
CA LEU A 20 -43.46 -27.94 -40.17
C LEU A 20 -42.21 -28.05 -41.07
N PHE A 21 -42.40 -27.85 -42.37
CA PHE A 21 -41.36 -27.44 -43.26
C PHE A 21 -40.81 -26.22 -42.55
N ALA A 22 -39.61 -26.36 -42.00
CA ALA A 22 -38.76 -25.22 -41.79
C ALA A 22 -38.81 -24.48 -43.12
N GLU A 23 -39.59 -23.39 -43.18
CA GLU A 23 -39.40 -22.39 -44.22
C GLU A 23 -37.90 -22.21 -44.24
N ASN A 24 -37.28 -22.49 -45.38
CA ASN A 24 -35.89 -22.18 -45.64
C ASN A 24 -35.78 -20.65 -45.58
N LYS A 25 -35.85 -20.07 -44.38
CA LYS A 25 -35.70 -18.65 -44.15
C LYS A 25 -34.31 -18.33 -44.67
N ALA A 26 -34.28 -17.55 -45.75
CA ALA A 26 -33.01 -17.11 -46.30
C ALA A 26 -32.24 -16.36 -45.19
N PRO A 27 -30.92 -16.54 -45.09
CA PRO A 27 -30.12 -15.79 -44.13
C PRO A 27 -30.32 -14.30 -44.38
N SER A 28 -30.67 -13.55 -43.34
CA SER A 28 -30.93 -12.12 -43.45
C SER A 28 -29.67 -11.38 -43.91
N PRO A 29 -29.73 -10.53 -44.97
CA PRO A 29 -28.58 -9.77 -45.46
C PRO A 29 -28.13 -8.68 -44.47
N TYR A 30 -28.95 -8.36 -43.46
CA TYR A 30 -28.58 -7.42 -42.41
C TYR A 30 -27.50 -7.98 -41.48
N TRP A 31 -27.52 -9.29 -41.21
CA TRP A 31 -26.46 -9.96 -40.46
C TRP A 31 -25.13 -9.95 -41.22
N ASP A 32 -25.15 -10.06 -42.55
CA ASP A 32 -23.94 -9.96 -43.37
C ASP A 32 -23.23 -8.60 -43.19
N ALA A 33 -24.00 -7.51 -43.23
CA ALA A 33 -23.48 -6.15 -43.04
C ALA A 33 -23.00 -5.92 -41.60
N PHE A 34 -23.73 -6.45 -40.61
CA PHE A 34 -23.35 -6.41 -39.21
C PHE A 34 -22.00 -7.10 -38.96
N LEU A 35 -21.82 -8.31 -39.48
CA LEU A 35 -20.61 -9.12 -39.31
C LEU A 35 -19.40 -8.56 -40.08
N ASP A 36 -19.62 -7.84 -41.18
CA ASP A 36 -18.54 -7.17 -41.92
C ASP A 36 -17.89 -6.02 -41.13
N VAL A 37 -18.61 -5.42 -40.19
CA VAL A 37 -18.10 -4.41 -39.25
C VAL A 37 -17.97 -4.95 -37.82
N GLY A 38 -17.94 -6.27 -37.65
CA GLY A 38 -17.91 -6.94 -36.34
C GLY A 38 -16.80 -6.47 -35.40
N TYR A 39 -15.70 -5.92 -35.94
CA TYR A 39 -14.60 -5.34 -35.17
C TYR A 39 -15.05 -4.15 -34.30
N ARG A 40 -16.17 -3.50 -34.61
CA ARG A 40 -16.74 -2.43 -33.78
C ARG A 40 -17.39 -2.95 -32.50
N PHE A 41 -17.81 -4.21 -32.50
CA PHE A 41 -18.60 -4.81 -31.43
C PHE A 41 -17.79 -5.78 -30.57
N SER A 42 -16.66 -6.30 -31.09
CA SER A 42 -15.76 -7.20 -30.35
C SER A 42 -15.02 -6.56 -29.17
N LEU A 43 -15.21 -5.25 -28.95
CA LEU A 43 -14.66 -4.47 -27.84
C LEU A 43 -15.66 -4.22 -26.70
N LEU A 44 -16.92 -4.63 -26.88
CA LEU A 44 -17.99 -4.42 -25.91
C LEU A 44 -17.92 -5.46 -24.76
N PRO A 45 -18.34 -5.09 -23.54
CA PRO A 45 -18.61 -6.03 -22.45
C PRO A 45 -19.56 -7.15 -22.88
N ALA A 46 -19.49 -8.29 -22.18
CA ALA A 46 -20.29 -9.46 -22.51
C ALA A 46 -21.79 -9.16 -22.46
N GLU A 47 -22.23 -8.41 -21.45
CA GLU A 47 -23.61 -8.01 -21.24
C GLU A 47 -24.12 -7.11 -22.37
N ASP A 48 -23.30 -6.15 -22.81
CA ASP A 48 -23.62 -5.23 -23.90
C ASP A 48 -23.68 -5.96 -25.25
N ILE A 49 -22.83 -6.99 -25.45
CA ILE A 49 -22.91 -7.86 -26.63
C ILE A 49 -24.22 -8.62 -26.63
N GLU A 50 -24.62 -9.21 -25.49
CA GLU A 50 -25.88 -9.96 -25.40
C GLU A 50 -27.10 -9.05 -25.65
N GLU A 51 -27.11 -7.84 -25.09
CA GLU A 51 -28.14 -6.84 -25.34
C GLU A 51 -28.18 -6.43 -26.82
N LEU A 52 -27.02 -6.13 -27.42
CA LEU A 52 -26.90 -5.77 -28.83
C LEU A 52 -27.42 -6.90 -29.74
N LEU A 53 -27.02 -8.15 -29.49
CA LEU A 53 -27.45 -9.31 -30.27
C LEU A 53 -28.96 -9.55 -30.15
N SER A 54 -29.54 -9.32 -28.96
CA SER A 54 -30.98 -9.42 -28.74
C SER A 54 -31.74 -8.33 -29.48
N SER A 55 -31.31 -7.07 -29.35
CA SER A 55 -31.92 -5.89 -29.98
C SER A 55 -31.87 -5.97 -31.52
N GLU A 56 -30.69 -6.23 -32.09
CA GLU A 56 -30.54 -6.35 -33.54
C GLU A 56 -31.23 -7.62 -34.06
N GLY A 57 -31.30 -8.70 -33.28
CA GLY A 57 -32.07 -9.90 -33.63
C GLY A 57 -33.57 -9.65 -33.74
N GLN A 58 -34.14 -8.81 -32.87
CA GLN A 58 -35.54 -8.37 -32.98
C GLN A 58 -35.75 -7.51 -34.23
N LYS A 59 -34.85 -6.56 -34.48
CA LYS A 59 -34.91 -5.66 -35.64
C LYS A 59 -34.76 -6.38 -36.97
N TYR A 60 -33.89 -7.38 -37.04
CA TYR A 60 -33.64 -8.17 -38.26
C TYR A 60 -34.64 -9.32 -38.43
N GLY A 61 -35.51 -9.56 -37.44
CA GLY A 61 -36.51 -10.64 -37.46
C GLY A 61 -35.92 -12.05 -37.39
N GLN A 62 -34.64 -12.17 -37.00
CA GLN A 62 -33.89 -13.42 -36.94
C GLN A 62 -32.76 -13.28 -35.93
N LYS A 63 -32.62 -14.25 -35.02
CA LYS A 63 -31.48 -14.26 -34.06
C LYS A 63 -30.17 -14.60 -34.78
N LEU A 64 -29.04 -14.09 -34.29
CA LEU A 64 -27.72 -14.41 -34.87
C LEU A 64 -27.44 -15.92 -34.85
N SER A 65 -27.83 -16.62 -33.78
CA SER A 65 -27.66 -18.08 -33.68
C SER A 65 -28.46 -18.86 -34.73
N GLU A 66 -29.64 -18.37 -35.11
CA GLU A 66 -30.45 -18.96 -36.18
C GLU A 66 -29.80 -18.71 -37.55
N TYR A 67 -29.30 -17.50 -37.78
CA TYR A 67 -28.53 -17.15 -38.98
C TYR A 67 -27.29 -18.04 -39.13
N LEU A 68 -26.52 -18.22 -38.05
CA LEU A 68 -25.32 -19.06 -38.05
C LEU A 68 -25.68 -20.54 -38.26
N GLY A 69 -26.74 -21.03 -37.62
CA GLY A 69 -27.22 -22.41 -37.80
C GLY A 69 -27.58 -22.73 -39.26
N ILE A 70 -28.22 -21.80 -39.98
CA ILE A 70 -28.51 -21.95 -41.40
C ILE A 70 -27.22 -22.08 -42.23
N TRP A 71 -26.22 -21.25 -41.94
CA TRP A 71 -24.95 -21.28 -42.65
C TRP A 71 -24.10 -22.53 -42.33
N ASP A 72 -24.05 -22.94 -41.07
CA ASP A 72 -23.39 -24.17 -40.65
C ASP A 72 -23.98 -25.40 -41.34
N GLU A 73 -25.30 -25.47 -41.44
CA GLU A 73 -25.97 -26.54 -42.18
C GLU A 73 -25.66 -26.51 -43.67
N ARG A 74 -25.63 -25.32 -44.28
CA ARG A 74 -25.28 -25.15 -45.70
C ARG A 74 -23.86 -25.61 -45.99
N ILE A 75 -22.90 -25.23 -45.15
CA ILE A 75 -21.50 -25.66 -45.27
C ILE A 75 -21.38 -27.17 -45.07
N LYS A 76 -22.01 -27.75 -44.05
CA LYS A 76 -21.96 -29.20 -43.77
C LYS A 76 -22.60 -30.04 -44.88
N LYS A 77 -23.62 -29.52 -45.56
CA LYS A 77 -24.36 -30.20 -46.63
C LYS A 77 -23.76 -29.97 -48.03
N ASP A 78 -22.70 -29.16 -48.17
CA ASP A 78 -22.11 -28.88 -49.47
C ASP A 78 -21.40 -30.13 -50.05
N PRO A 79 -21.85 -30.68 -51.20
CA PRO A 79 -21.28 -31.88 -51.79
C PRO A 79 -19.81 -31.75 -52.22
N ARG A 80 -19.29 -30.52 -52.38
CA ARG A 80 -17.92 -30.26 -52.86
C ARG A 80 -16.84 -30.41 -51.78
N LEU A 81 -17.23 -30.55 -50.51
CA LEU A 81 -16.33 -30.84 -49.39
C LEU A 81 -16.05 -32.34 -49.20
N LYS A 82 -16.77 -33.22 -49.91
CA LYS A 82 -16.57 -34.69 -49.91
C LYS A 82 -15.59 -35.16 -51.00
N GLY A 83 -14.44 -34.49 -51.13
CA GLY A 83 -13.35 -34.93 -52.00
C GLY A 83 -12.53 -36.06 -51.37
N SER A 84 -12.18 -37.10 -52.14
CA SER A 84 -11.31 -38.18 -51.68
C SER A 84 -9.92 -37.67 -51.27
N PRO A 85 -9.29 -38.24 -50.22
CA PRO A 85 -7.97 -37.81 -49.79
C PRO A 85 -6.93 -38.10 -50.88
N GLY A 86 -6.46 -37.06 -51.57
CA GLY A 86 -5.39 -37.17 -52.59
C GLY A 86 -5.44 -36.17 -53.75
N ASP A 87 -6.57 -35.50 -54.02
CA ASP A 87 -6.67 -34.55 -55.13
C ASP A 87 -6.65 -33.09 -54.64
N THR A 88 -5.46 -32.51 -54.52
CA THR A 88 -5.27 -31.11 -54.09
C THR A 88 -5.65 -30.07 -55.16
N SER A 89 -5.98 -30.50 -56.39
CA SER A 89 -6.27 -29.60 -57.52
C SER A 89 -7.73 -29.14 -57.61
N ARG A 90 -8.63 -29.72 -56.81
CA ARG A 90 -10.09 -29.49 -56.86
C ARG A 90 -10.73 -29.00 -55.55
N TYR A 91 -9.98 -28.42 -54.63
CA TYR A 91 -10.57 -27.67 -53.52
C TYR A 91 -11.01 -26.27 -53.99
N THR A 92 -12.00 -26.20 -54.89
CA THR A 92 -12.73 -24.96 -55.12
C THR A 92 -13.58 -24.69 -53.88
N VAL A 93 -13.18 -23.69 -53.09
CA VAL A 93 -13.93 -23.26 -51.90
C VAL A 93 -15.38 -22.98 -52.33
N PRO A 94 -16.38 -23.67 -51.75
CA PRO A 94 -17.75 -23.64 -52.27
C PRO A 94 -18.42 -22.26 -52.15
N HIS A 95 -17.93 -21.41 -51.24
CA HIS A 95 -18.44 -20.07 -50.96
C HIS A 95 -17.32 -19.02 -50.94
N SER A 96 -17.66 -17.73 -51.01
CA SER A 96 -16.64 -16.66 -50.98
C SER A 96 -15.95 -16.60 -49.61
N ASP A 97 -14.69 -16.16 -49.59
CA ASP A 97 -13.92 -15.97 -48.34
C ASP A 97 -14.66 -15.04 -47.34
N ALA A 98 -15.57 -14.19 -47.83
CA ALA A 98 -16.42 -13.35 -46.99
C ALA A 98 -17.44 -14.14 -46.15
N VAL A 99 -18.01 -15.22 -46.69
CA VAL A 99 -19.02 -16.05 -45.99
C VAL A 99 -18.37 -16.79 -44.82
N TYR A 100 -17.26 -17.50 -45.06
CA TYR A 100 -16.51 -18.19 -44.00
C TYR A 100 -16.04 -17.20 -42.93
N ARG A 101 -15.61 -16.00 -43.32
CA ARG A 101 -15.19 -14.97 -42.37
C ARG A 101 -16.35 -14.54 -41.50
N ARG A 102 -17.50 -14.21 -42.08
CA ARG A 102 -18.70 -13.78 -41.33
C ARG A 102 -19.14 -14.83 -40.33
N ILE A 103 -19.14 -16.10 -40.72
CA ILE A 103 -19.49 -17.22 -39.83
C ILE A 103 -18.52 -17.28 -38.65
N ALA A 104 -17.20 -17.29 -38.91
CA ALA A 104 -16.21 -17.30 -37.84
C ALA A 104 -16.31 -16.07 -36.91
N VAL A 105 -16.53 -14.89 -37.47
CA VAL A 105 -16.78 -13.66 -36.70
C VAL A 105 -18.06 -13.76 -35.87
N GLY A 106 -19.14 -14.30 -36.44
CA GLY A 106 -20.40 -14.46 -35.72
C GLY A 106 -20.26 -15.41 -34.54
N HIS A 107 -19.62 -16.57 -34.72
CA HIS A 107 -19.33 -17.48 -33.62
C HIS A 107 -18.40 -16.88 -32.58
N LEU A 108 -17.40 -16.07 -32.98
CA LEU A 108 -16.58 -15.32 -32.04
C LEU A 108 -17.42 -14.32 -31.23
N ILE A 109 -18.29 -13.53 -31.87
CA ILE A 109 -19.14 -12.55 -31.18
C ILE A 109 -20.07 -13.25 -30.19
N VAL A 110 -20.65 -14.39 -30.56
CA VAL A 110 -21.47 -15.21 -29.64
C VAL A 110 -20.62 -15.74 -28.47
N TYR A 111 -19.37 -16.17 -28.71
CA TYR A 111 -18.44 -16.54 -27.66
C TYR A 111 -18.14 -15.36 -26.71
N LEU A 112 -17.90 -14.16 -27.25
CA LEU A 112 -17.59 -12.98 -26.44
C LEU A 112 -18.75 -12.58 -25.52
N GLY A 113 -19.99 -12.68 -25.99
CA GLY A 113 -21.18 -12.43 -25.17
C GLY A 113 -21.46 -13.53 -24.14
N SER A 114 -21.42 -14.80 -24.56
CA SER A 114 -21.90 -15.92 -23.71
C SER A 114 -20.81 -16.66 -22.92
N GLY A 115 -19.53 -16.47 -23.26
CA GLY A 115 -18.42 -17.27 -22.73
C GLY A 115 -18.39 -18.73 -23.18
N ASN A 116 -19.24 -19.15 -24.12
CA ASN A 116 -19.36 -20.55 -24.54
C ASN A 116 -18.20 -20.97 -25.46
N GLU A 117 -17.20 -21.67 -24.92
CA GLU A 117 -16.00 -22.12 -25.63
C GLU A 117 -16.29 -22.96 -26.89
N LYS A 118 -17.42 -23.67 -26.97
CA LYS A 118 -17.80 -24.40 -28.20
C LYS A 118 -17.97 -23.47 -29.41
N GLN A 119 -18.42 -22.23 -29.17
CA GLN A 119 -18.55 -21.23 -30.21
C GLN A 119 -17.17 -20.78 -30.70
N LEU A 120 -16.20 -20.67 -29.79
CA LEU A 120 -14.81 -20.38 -30.14
C LEU A 120 -14.18 -21.51 -30.98
N ASP A 121 -14.45 -22.78 -30.65
CA ASP A 121 -14.00 -23.94 -31.45
C ASP A 121 -14.56 -23.92 -32.88
N ILE A 122 -15.84 -23.57 -33.04
CA ILE A 122 -16.46 -23.43 -34.37
C ILE A 122 -15.84 -22.24 -35.13
N ALA A 123 -15.61 -21.12 -34.45
CA ALA A 123 -14.92 -19.97 -35.04
C ALA A 123 -13.50 -20.34 -35.53
N LEU A 124 -12.77 -21.14 -34.76
CA LEU A 124 -11.44 -21.65 -35.13
C LEU A 124 -11.47 -22.55 -36.37
N GLN A 125 -12.47 -23.42 -36.49
CA GLN A 125 -12.64 -24.26 -37.67
C GLN A 125 -12.90 -23.40 -38.91
N GLY A 126 -13.83 -22.44 -38.83
CA GLY A 126 -14.14 -21.52 -39.94
C GLY A 126 -12.97 -20.65 -40.39
N ILE A 127 -12.11 -20.23 -39.45
CA ILE A 127 -10.88 -19.49 -39.74
C ILE A 127 -9.74 -20.37 -40.24
N GLY A 128 -9.63 -21.62 -39.78
CA GLY A 128 -8.61 -22.56 -40.23
C GLY A 128 -8.67 -22.80 -41.75
N ASP A 129 -9.88 -22.82 -42.31
CA ASP A 129 -10.11 -22.93 -43.75
C ASP A 129 -9.70 -21.65 -44.51
N LEU A 130 -9.84 -20.47 -43.88
CA LEU A 130 -9.37 -19.19 -44.41
C LEU A 130 -7.86 -18.95 -44.24
N ALA A 131 -7.23 -19.60 -43.27
CA ALA A 131 -5.82 -19.40 -42.92
C ALA A 131 -4.86 -19.80 -44.06
N LYS A 132 -5.31 -20.62 -45.01
CA LYS A 132 -4.57 -20.95 -46.24
C LYS A 132 -4.51 -19.78 -47.24
N ARG A 133 -5.23 -18.68 -46.98
CA ARG A 133 -5.43 -17.51 -47.86
C ARG A 133 -5.23 -16.17 -47.13
N ARG A 134 -4.21 -16.06 -46.28
CA ARG A 134 -3.86 -14.83 -45.50
C ARG A 134 -3.44 -13.61 -46.33
N THR A 135 -3.82 -13.53 -47.60
CA THR A 135 -3.36 -12.49 -48.54
C THR A 135 -3.94 -11.11 -48.26
N THR A 136 -4.99 -10.99 -47.43
CA THR A 136 -5.60 -9.70 -47.08
C THR A 136 -5.50 -9.37 -45.58
N PRO A 137 -5.23 -8.10 -45.21
CA PRO A 137 -5.15 -7.67 -43.80
C PRO A 137 -6.40 -7.99 -42.99
N ARG A 138 -7.59 -7.93 -43.61
CA ARG A 138 -8.87 -8.25 -42.93
C ARG A 138 -8.97 -9.71 -42.51
N VAL A 139 -8.55 -10.65 -43.38
CA VAL A 139 -8.55 -12.09 -43.04
C VAL A 139 -7.48 -12.38 -41.98
N ALA A 140 -6.30 -11.76 -42.11
CA ALA A 140 -5.23 -11.89 -41.12
C ALA A 140 -5.63 -11.36 -39.72
N PHE A 141 -6.37 -10.25 -39.66
CA PHE A 141 -6.91 -9.71 -38.40
C PHE A 141 -7.76 -10.73 -37.67
N TRP A 142 -8.84 -11.19 -38.31
CA TRP A 142 -9.78 -12.13 -37.68
C TRP A 142 -9.12 -13.47 -37.34
N ASN A 143 -8.25 -13.97 -38.22
CA ASN A 143 -7.52 -15.20 -37.95
C ASN A 143 -6.70 -15.10 -36.65
N ASN A 144 -5.91 -14.04 -36.50
CA ASN A 144 -5.09 -13.87 -35.31
C ASN A 144 -5.92 -13.48 -34.08
N LEU A 145 -7.03 -12.75 -34.23
CA LEU A 145 -7.91 -12.42 -33.11
C LEU A 145 -8.56 -13.67 -32.50
N VAL A 146 -9.11 -14.56 -33.33
CA VAL A 146 -9.72 -15.82 -32.83
C VAL A 146 -8.66 -16.74 -32.23
N LEU A 147 -7.48 -16.82 -32.83
CA LEU A 147 -6.36 -17.57 -32.25
C LEU A 147 -5.90 -16.96 -30.92
N ALA A 148 -5.83 -15.63 -30.79
CA ALA A 148 -5.53 -14.99 -29.51
C ALA A 148 -6.55 -15.39 -28.43
N HIS A 149 -7.86 -15.35 -28.73
CA HIS A 149 -8.89 -15.81 -27.78
C HIS A 149 -8.77 -17.28 -27.41
N LYS A 150 -8.38 -18.16 -28.34
CA LYS A 150 -8.06 -19.56 -28.02
C LYS A 150 -6.95 -19.68 -26.98
N TYR A 151 -5.86 -18.94 -27.16
CA TYR A 151 -4.73 -19.01 -26.23
C TYR A 151 -4.98 -18.29 -24.91
N LEU A 152 -5.95 -17.35 -24.86
CA LEU A 152 -6.48 -16.84 -23.58
C LEU A 152 -7.16 -17.96 -22.77
N VAL A 153 -8.00 -18.78 -23.42
CA VAL A 153 -8.69 -19.92 -22.78
C VAL A 153 -7.66 -20.96 -22.29
N PHE A 154 -6.67 -21.28 -23.11
CA PHE A 154 -5.59 -22.21 -22.75
C PHE A 154 -4.54 -21.65 -21.78
N LYS A 155 -4.63 -20.37 -21.42
CA LYS A 155 -3.65 -19.67 -20.59
C LYS A 155 -2.21 -19.74 -21.11
N ASP A 156 -2.05 -19.78 -22.43
CA ASP A 156 -0.74 -19.77 -23.10
C ASP A 156 -0.36 -18.34 -23.44
N SER A 157 0.40 -17.70 -22.55
CA SER A 157 0.80 -16.29 -22.73
C SER A 157 1.73 -16.08 -23.93
N LEU A 158 2.61 -17.03 -24.24
CA LEU A 158 3.54 -16.90 -25.37
C LEU A 158 2.80 -16.97 -26.70
N ALA A 159 1.91 -17.95 -26.87
CA ALA A 159 1.11 -18.08 -28.08
C ALA A 159 0.10 -16.93 -28.22
N PHE A 160 -0.49 -16.47 -27.11
CA PHE A 160 -1.31 -15.27 -27.09
C PHE A 160 -0.52 -14.04 -27.58
N SER A 161 0.65 -13.76 -26.98
CA SER A 161 1.51 -12.64 -27.38
C SER A 161 1.92 -12.74 -28.85
N HIS A 162 2.25 -13.94 -29.34
CA HIS A 162 2.57 -14.16 -30.75
C HIS A 162 1.45 -13.68 -31.68
N HIS A 163 0.20 -14.08 -31.41
CA HIS A 163 -0.93 -13.69 -32.24
C HIS A 163 -1.27 -12.21 -32.14
N VAL A 164 -1.12 -11.60 -30.96
CA VAL A 164 -1.26 -10.14 -30.81
C VAL A 164 -0.22 -9.39 -31.65
N PHE A 165 1.05 -9.81 -31.60
CA PHE A 165 2.09 -9.23 -32.46
C PHE A 165 1.78 -9.41 -33.95
N ARG A 166 1.25 -10.56 -34.36
CA ARG A 166 0.83 -10.79 -35.75
C ARG A 166 -0.28 -9.84 -36.19
N ILE A 167 -1.23 -9.50 -35.31
CA ILE A 167 -2.21 -8.46 -35.63
C ILE A 167 -1.50 -7.10 -35.82
N TRP A 168 -0.57 -6.77 -34.92
CA TRP A 168 0.17 -5.52 -35.00
C TRP A 168 1.01 -5.39 -36.29
N THR A 169 1.86 -6.37 -36.57
CA THR A 169 2.81 -6.32 -37.69
C THR A 169 2.16 -6.59 -39.04
N ASP A 170 1.31 -7.62 -39.12
CA ASP A 170 0.81 -8.13 -40.40
C ASP A 170 -0.49 -7.45 -40.85
N VAL A 171 -1.12 -6.68 -39.95
CA VAL A 171 -2.37 -5.95 -40.23
C VAL A 171 -2.20 -4.46 -40.00
N ILE A 172 -1.95 -4.04 -38.77
CA ILE A 172 -2.02 -2.62 -38.42
C ILE A 172 -0.92 -1.82 -39.12
N GLN A 173 0.35 -2.22 -38.98
CA GLN A 173 1.46 -1.51 -39.60
C GLN A 173 1.37 -1.49 -41.14
N VAL A 174 0.83 -2.56 -41.74
CA VAL A 174 0.58 -2.63 -43.19
C VAL A 174 -0.48 -1.61 -43.61
N LEU A 175 -1.59 -1.50 -42.85
CA LEU A 175 -2.65 -0.53 -43.12
C LEU A 175 -2.18 0.92 -42.90
N GLU A 176 -1.38 1.18 -41.86
CA GLU A 176 -0.77 2.49 -41.60
C GLU A 176 0.15 2.92 -42.76
N THR A 177 1.02 2.01 -43.22
CA THR A 177 1.91 2.27 -44.36
C THR A 177 1.10 2.57 -45.63
N GLY A 178 0.03 1.80 -45.87
CA GLY A 178 -0.89 2.05 -46.97
C GLY A 178 -1.56 3.42 -46.89
N GLN A 179 -1.97 3.86 -45.70
CA GLN A 179 -2.56 5.19 -45.48
C GLN A 179 -1.58 6.32 -45.77
N ILE A 180 -0.31 6.18 -45.36
CA ILE A 180 0.74 7.17 -45.63
C ILE A 180 1.01 7.27 -47.14
N MET A 181 1.08 6.13 -47.83
CA MET A 181 1.40 6.07 -49.27
C MET A 181 0.29 6.63 -50.17
N VAL A 182 -0.98 6.57 -49.76
CA VAL A 182 -2.13 7.06 -50.55
C VAL A 182 -2.38 8.56 -50.34
N GLY A 183 -1.83 9.17 -49.28
CA GLY A 183 -1.98 10.59 -48.96
C GLY A 183 -3.34 10.96 -48.37
N SER A 184 -3.36 11.80 -47.34
CA SER A 184 -4.56 12.14 -46.53
C SER A 184 -5.71 12.86 -47.26
N LYS A 185 -5.53 13.24 -48.54
CA LYS A 185 -6.50 14.00 -49.33
C LYS A 185 -7.33 13.16 -50.31
N ILE A 186 -6.96 11.90 -50.55
CA ILE A 186 -7.76 10.97 -51.34
C ILE A 186 -8.51 10.10 -50.35
N GLY A 187 -9.85 10.11 -50.40
CA GLY A 187 -10.69 9.39 -49.45
C GLY A 187 -10.20 7.96 -49.27
N THR A 188 -9.72 7.63 -48.07
CA THR A 188 -9.32 6.27 -47.71
C THR A 188 -10.56 5.39 -47.86
N THR A 189 -10.53 4.43 -48.76
CA THR A 189 -11.63 3.48 -48.98
C THR A 189 -11.18 2.08 -48.54
N GLY A 190 -12.11 1.29 -48.01
CA GLY A 190 -11.83 -0.09 -47.57
C GLY A 190 -11.43 -0.21 -46.09
N PHE A 191 -10.65 -1.26 -45.77
CA PHE A 191 -10.37 -1.66 -44.38
C PHE A 191 -9.45 -0.68 -43.62
N VAL A 192 -8.78 0.25 -44.32
CA VAL A 192 -7.99 1.33 -43.68
C VAL A 192 -8.85 2.20 -42.76
N ASN A 193 -10.11 2.44 -43.10
CA ASN A 193 -11.05 3.22 -42.27
C ASN A 193 -11.41 2.53 -40.94
N SER A 194 -11.00 1.27 -40.76
CA SER A 194 -11.19 0.55 -39.51
C SER A 194 -10.07 0.75 -38.50
N LEU A 195 -8.93 1.36 -38.89
CA LEU A 195 -7.74 1.53 -38.05
C LEU A 195 -8.04 2.00 -36.61
N PRO A 196 -8.87 3.04 -36.36
CA PRO A 196 -9.20 3.46 -35.00
C PRO A 196 -9.78 2.33 -34.14
N TYR A 197 -10.69 1.54 -34.70
CA TYR A 197 -11.27 0.38 -34.01
C TYR A 197 -10.25 -0.74 -33.84
N LEU A 198 -9.33 -0.95 -34.80
CA LEU A 198 -8.29 -1.98 -34.66
C LEU A 198 -7.32 -1.67 -33.51
N TYR A 199 -6.97 -0.39 -33.33
CA TYR A 199 -6.18 0.07 -32.18
C TYR A 199 -6.89 -0.25 -30.86
N GLU A 200 -8.18 0.10 -30.74
CA GLU A 200 -8.98 -0.19 -29.55
C GLU A 200 -9.11 -1.69 -29.28
N ASN A 201 -9.33 -2.51 -30.32
CA ASN A 201 -9.42 -3.95 -30.18
C ASN A 201 -8.14 -4.56 -29.62
N ILE A 202 -6.96 -4.16 -30.12
CA ILE A 202 -5.70 -4.69 -29.59
C ILE A 202 -5.50 -4.28 -28.12
N ILE A 203 -5.77 -3.03 -27.77
CA ILE A 203 -5.62 -2.57 -26.38
C ILE A 203 -6.56 -3.32 -25.46
N HIS A 204 -7.83 -3.44 -25.84
CA HIS A 204 -8.82 -4.18 -25.08
C HIS A 204 -8.42 -5.65 -24.91
N LEU A 205 -7.93 -6.27 -25.98
CA LEU A 205 -7.47 -7.66 -25.97
C LEU A 205 -6.28 -7.86 -25.02
N ILE A 206 -5.30 -6.96 -25.03
CA ILE A 206 -4.12 -7.04 -24.15
C ILE A 206 -4.51 -6.77 -22.69
N LEU A 207 -5.14 -5.61 -22.44
CA LEU A 207 -5.36 -5.11 -21.08
C LEU A 207 -6.51 -5.83 -20.39
N ASN A 208 -7.70 -5.80 -20.98
CA ASN A 208 -8.90 -6.32 -20.32
C ASN A 208 -8.97 -7.83 -20.43
N HIS A 209 -8.78 -8.39 -21.62
CA HIS A 209 -8.86 -9.83 -21.78
C HIS A 209 -7.60 -10.54 -21.27
N GLY A 210 -6.41 -10.13 -21.72
CA GLY A 210 -5.15 -10.75 -21.32
C GLY A 210 -4.84 -10.60 -19.83
N ILE A 211 -4.80 -9.36 -19.33
CA ILE A 211 -4.31 -9.07 -17.98
C ILE A 211 -5.44 -9.12 -16.93
N VAL A 212 -6.53 -8.38 -17.11
CA VAL A 212 -7.59 -8.27 -16.08
C VAL A 212 -8.39 -9.57 -15.95
N LYS A 213 -8.98 -10.04 -17.06
CA LYS A 213 -9.89 -11.20 -17.06
C LYS A 213 -9.16 -12.52 -16.91
N HIS A 214 -8.12 -12.76 -17.73
CA HIS A 214 -7.42 -14.05 -17.74
C HIS A 214 -6.15 -14.09 -16.87
N LYS A 215 -5.67 -12.95 -16.36
CA LYS A 215 -4.48 -12.85 -15.51
C LYS A 215 -3.27 -13.56 -16.10
N LEU A 216 -3.05 -13.40 -17.41
CA LEU A 216 -1.92 -14.02 -18.09
C LEU A 216 -0.60 -13.37 -17.68
N PRO A 217 0.38 -14.16 -17.19
CA PRO A 217 1.70 -13.63 -16.86
C PRO A 217 2.54 -13.41 -18.12
N ARG A 218 3.63 -12.65 -18.00
CA ARG A 218 4.67 -12.49 -19.04
C ARG A 218 4.22 -11.81 -20.34
N LEU A 219 3.29 -10.86 -20.26
CA LEU A 219 2.87 -10.06 -21.41
C LEU A 219 3.74 -8.79 -21.60
N HIS A 220 4.86 -8.65 -20.88
CA HIS A 220 5.75 -7.47 -20.89
C HIS A 220 6.14 -7.03 -22.31
N SER A 221 6.37 -7.97 -23.23
CA SER A 221 6.70 -7.67 -24.63
C SER A 221 5.62 -6.85 -25.35
N LEU A 222 4.35 -7.05 -24.99
CA LEU A 222 3.21 -6.33 -25.57
C LEU A 222 3.12 -4.88 -25.07
N GLY A 223 3.89 -4.51 -24.05
CA GLY A 223 4.02 -3.13 -23.59
C GLY A 223 4.49 -2.18 -24.68
N THR A 224 5.31 -2.65 -25.63
CA THR A 224 5.76 -1.86 -26.79
C THR A 224 4.62 -1.50 -27.74
N ILE A 225 3.69 -2.43 -27.98
CA ILE A 225 2.49 -2.19 -28.78
C ILE A 225 1.62 -1.14 -28.10
N VAL A 226 1.32 -1.34 -26.81
CA VAL A 226 0.50 -0.39 -26.05
C VAL A 226 1.15 0.99 -26.01
N TRP A 227 2.46 1.08 -25.79
CA TRP A 227 3.20 2.34 -25.87
C TRP A 227 3.07 3.03 -27.24
N SER A 228 3.23 2.27 -28.32
CA SER A 228 3.12 2.83 -29.68
C SER A 228 1.72 3.38 -30.01
N LEU A 229 0.69 2.94 -29.29
CA LEU A 229 -0.69 3.39 -29.50
C LEU A 229 -0.99 4.77 -28.88
N GLN A 230 -0.07 5.37 -28.11
CA GLN A 230 -0.28 6.66 -27.45
C GLN A 230 -0.69 7.80 -28.38
N GLY A 231 -0.06 7.91 -29.55
CA GLY A 231 -0.41 8.94 -30.54
C GLY A 231 -1.52 8.54 -31.51
N ARG A 232 -2.14 7.37 -31.33
CA ARG A 232 -3.06 6.74 -32.30
C ARG A 232 -4.52 6.66 -31.81
N LEU A 233 -4.74 6.81 -30.51
CA LEU A 233 -6.07 6.80 -29.90
C LEU A 233 -6.65 8.22 -29.85
N GLU A 234 -7.96 8.34 -30.01
CA GLU A 234 -8.67 9.62 -29.93
C GLU A 234 -8.94 9.99 -28.45
N PRO A 235 -8.57 11.21 -27.97
CA PRO A 235 -8.70 11.58 -26.56
C PRO A 235 -10.12 11.51 -25.97
N ASP A 236 -11.13 11.84 -26.78
CA ASP A 236 -12.52 11.94 -26.35
C ASP A 236 -13.31 10.62 -26.51
N LYS A 237 -12.63 9.50 -26.83
CA LYS A 237 -13.28 8.21 -27.08
C LYS A 237 -12.55 7.02 -26.44
N GLY A 238 -13.35 6.04 -26.01
CA GLY A 238 -12.92 4.67 -25.78
C GLY A 238 -11.79 4.50 -24.75
N TYR A 239 -10.74 3.79 -25.16
CA TYR A 239 -9.66 3.29 -24.29
C TYR A 239 -8.54 4.30 -24.01
N TYR A 240 -8.62 5.53 -24.53
CA TYR A 240 -7.55 6.53 -24.38
C TYR A 240 -7.17 6.77 -22.91
N GLN A 241 -8.15 7.06 -22.04
CA GLN A 241 -7.90 7.38 -20.63
C GLN A 241 -7.26 6.22 -19.86
N LEU A 242 -7.70 4.99 -20.14
CA LEU A 242 -7.12 3.78 -19.54
C LEU A 242 -5.68 3.59 -20.01
N ALA A 243 -5.45 3.69 -21.32
CA ALA A 243 -4.11 3.54 -21.89
C ALA A 243 -3.16 4.63 -21.40
N GLU A 244 -3.62 5.88 -21.29
CA GLU A 244 -2.88 6.99 -20.70
C GLU A 244 -2.51 6.75 -19.23
N SER A 245 -3.46 6.24 -18.44
CA SER A 245 -3.22 5.88 -17.05
C SER A 245 -2.15 4.79 -16.90
N ILE A 246 -2.06 3.86 -17.86
CA ILE A 246 -1.05 2.80 -17.90
C ILE A 246 0.29 3.33 -18.37
N TRP A 247 0.34 4.14 -19.43
CA TRP A 247 1.59 4.74 -19.91
C TRP A 247 2.29 5.56 -18.83
N ASN A 248 1.51 6.34 -18.08
CA ASN A 248 1.98 7.12 -16.94
C ASN A 248 2.56 6.22 -15.83
N ARG A 249 2.03 4.99 -15.66
CA ARG A 249 2.49 3.99 -14.68
C ARG A 249 3.56 3.04 -15.21
N MET A 250 3.88 3.08 -16.50
CA MET A 250 5.06 2.41 -17.07
C MET A 250 6.35 3.18 -16.73
N HIS A 251 6.23 4.42 -16.27
CA HIS A 251 7.31 5.36 -15.95
C HIS A 251 7.22 5.89 -14.51
N GLY A 252 8.29 6.54 -14.04
CA GLY A 252 8.33 7.15 -12.71
C GLY A 252 8.83 6.20 -11.62
N LEU A 253 8.76 6.63 -10.36
CA LEU A 253 9.28 5.87 -9.21
C LEU A 253 8.39 4.67 -8.86
N THR A 254 7.10 4.75 -9.16
CA THR A 254 6.10 3.71 -8.89
C THR A 254 5.93 2.71 -10.03
N SER A 255 6.85 2.67 -11.01
CA SER A 255 6.79 1.76 -12.16
C SER A 255 7.80 0.63 -12.14
N ASP A 256 7.49 -0.44 -12.86
CA ASP A 256 8.36 -1.58 -13.12
C ASP A 256 8.90 -1.57 -14.55
N ASN A 257 9.54 -0.47 -14.95
CA ASN A 257 10.28 -0.31 -16.23
C ASN A 257 9.55 -0.87 -17.47
N PHE A 258 8.39 -0.31 -17.81
CA PHE A 258 7.57 -0.71 -18.96
C PHE A 258 6.90 -2.09 -18.85
N SER A 259 6.93 -2.75 -17.70
CA SER A 259 6.12 -3.95 -17.44
C SER A 259 4.63 -3.62 -17.47
N ILE A 260 3.95 -4.02 -18.55
CA ILE A 260 2.51 -3.76 -18.72
C ILE A 260 1.65 -4.58 -17.76
N ASN A 261 2.07 -5.81 -17.45
CA ASN A 261 1.44 -6.65 -16.43
C ASN A 261 1.42 -5.93 -15.09
N PHE A 262 2.60 -5.45 -14.65
CA PHE A 262 2.73 -4.68 -13.42
C PHE A 262 1.86 -3.43 -13.46
N ALA A 263 2.00 -2.60 -14.50
CA ALA A 263 1.33 -1.29 -14.56
C ALA A 263 -0.20 -1.45 -14.50
N MET A 264 -0.74 -2.45 -15.18
CA MET A 264 -2.17 -2.73 -15.16
C MET A 264 -2.63 -3.31 -13.82
N ALA A 265 -1.93 -4.29 -13.25
CA ALA A 265 -2.27 -4.83 -11.93
C ALA A 265 -2.19 -3.75 -10.84
N PHE A 266 -1.18 -2.89 -10.90
CA PHE A 266 -1.04 -1.78 -9.97
C PHE A 266 -2.18 -0.77 -10.09
N LEU A 267 -2.59 -0.42 -11.32
CA LEU A 267 -3.72 0.46 -11.60
C LEU A 267 -5.04 -0.12 -11.08
N GLU A 268 -5.34 -1.38 -11.39
CA GLU A 268 -6.55 -2.06 -10.89
C GLU A 268 -6.56 -2.10 -9.36
N GLY A 269 -5.41 -2.37 -8.73
CA GLY A 269 -5.27 -2.29 -7.28
C GLY A 269 -5.64 -0.91 -6.72
N GLU A 270 -5.20 0.17 -7.37
CA GLU A 270 -5.57 1.54 -7.00
C GLU A 270 -7.05 1.86 -7.22
N ILE A 271 -7.64 1.43 -8.34
CA ILE A 271 -9.07 1.63 -8.63
C ILE A 271 -9.91 0.96 -7.54
N HIS A 272 -9.63 -0.31 -7.23
CA HIS A 272 -10.36 -1.03 -6.20
C HIS A 272 -10.09 -0.46 -4.80
N TRP A 273 -8.90 0.08 -4.53
CA TRP A 273 -8.64 0.79 -3.28
C TRP A 273 -9.45 2.09 -3.15
N ILE A 274 -9.56 2.89 -4.22
CA ILE A 274 -10.40 4.09 -4.25
C ILE A 274 -11.87 3.73 -4.05
N ASN A 275 -12.33 2.63 -4.64
CA ASN A 275 -13.69 2.12 -4.43
C ASN A 275 -13.92 1.69 -2.96
N PHE A 276 -12.92 1.06 -2.34
CA PHE A 276 -12.95 0.76 -0.91
C PHE A 276 -13.07 2.02 -0.05
N GLU A 277 -12.31 3.08 -0.35
CA GLU A 277 -12.36 4.33 0.42
C GLU A 277 -13.64 5.13 0.22
N SER A 278 -14.28 5.01 -0.96
CA SER A 278 -15.49 5.78 -1.31
C SER A 278 -16.79 5.11 -0.88
N THR A 279 -16.82 3.78 -0.71
CA THR A 279 -18.06 3.08 -0.34
C THR A 279 -18.45 3.32 1.13
N LYS A 280 -19.76 3.33 1.37
CA LYS A 280 -20.37 3.44 2.70
C LYS A 280 -20.91 2.09 3.21
N ARG A 281 -20.87 1.05 2.38
CA ARG A 281 -21.42 -0.28 2.68
C ARG A 281 -20.30 -1.27 2.98
N ALA A 282 -20.47 -2.04 4.05
CA ALA A 282 -19.43 -2.96 4.51
C ALA A 282 -19.15 -4.08 3.49
N ASP A 283 -20.16 -4.67 2.88
CA ASP A 283 -19.97 -5.78 1.93
C ASP A 283 -19.23 -5.35 0.66
N GLU A 284 -19.58 -4.17 0.12
CA GLU A 284 -18.91 -3.57 -1.03
C GLU A 284 -17.46 -3.19 -0.72
N ALA A 285 -17.21 -2.72 0.51
CA ALA A 285 -15.85 -2.42 0.98
C ALA A 285 -15.02 -3.69 1.07
N VAL A 286 -15.58 -4.78 1.60
CA VAL A 286 -14.87 -6.06 1.71
C VAL A 286 -14.48 -6.59 0.34
N GLU A 287 -15.39 -6.54 -0.64
CA GLU A 287 -15.09 -6.99 -1.99
C GLU A 287 -14.04 -6.11 -2.66
N SER A 288 -14.20 -4.79 -2.58
CA SER A 288 -13.22 -3.84 -3.14
C SER A 288 -11.83 -4.01 -2.50
N TYR A 289 -11.76 -4.23 -1.19
CA TYR A 289 -10.50 -4.52 -0.51
C TYR A 289 -9.86 -5.82 -0.97
N ARG A 290 -10.64 -6.90 -1.10
CA ARG A 290 -10.13 -8.20 -1.58
C ARG A 290 -9.57 -8.10 -2.99
N GLN A 291 -10.27 -7.37 -3.86
CA GLN A 291 -9.82 -7.12 -5.22
C GLN A 291 -8.55 -6.28 -5.25
N ALA A 292 -8.49 -5.20 -4.45
CA ALA A 292 -7.28 -4.38 -4.33
C ALA A 292 -6.07 -5.21 -3.85
N LEU A 293 -6.26 -6.04 -2.81
CA LEU A 293 -5.22 -6.92 -2.28
C LEU A 293 -4.75 -7.94 -3.32
N ALA A 294 -5.68 -8.57 -4.04
CA ALA A 294 -5.37 -9.53 -5.09
C ALA A 294 -4.53 -8.89 -6.21
N TYR A 295 -4.88 -7.67 -6.62
CA TYR A 295 -4.14 -6.94 -7.66
C TYR A 295 -2.79 -6.41 -7.19
N TYR A 296 -2.66 -5.92 -5.95
CA TYR A 296 -1.35 -5.57 -5.41
C TYR A 296 -0.44 -6.80 -5.24
N THR A 297 -1.01 -7.96 -4.95
CA THR A 297 -0.26 -9.23 -4.91
C THR A 297 0.21 -9.62 -6.32
N LEU A 298 -0.67 -9.56 -7.32
CA LEU A 298 -0.29 -9.77 -8.73
C LEU A 298 0.76 -8.77 -9.20
N ALA A 299 0.67 -7.51 -8.80
CA ALA A 299 1.68 -6.50 -9.13
C ALA A 299 3.04 -6.86 -8.51
N MET A 300 3.09 -7.36 -7.27
CA MET A 300 4.34 -7.86 -6.68
C MET A 300 4.89 -9.10 -7.41
N GLU A 301 4.02 -10.03 -7.81
CA GLU A 301 4.40 -11.26 -8.53
C GLU A 301 4.91 -10.98 -9.95
N TRP A 302 4.33 -9.99 -10.62
CA TRP A 302 4.68 -9.60 -11.99
C TRP A 302 5.69 -8.47 -12.07
N ALA A 303 6.22 -8.00 -10.94
CA ALA A 303 7.31 -7.06 -10.92
C ALA A 303 8.62 -7.76 -11.30
N ASP A 304 9.20 -7.37 -12.45
CA ASP A 304 10.48 -7.88 -12.94
C ASP A 304 11.67 -7.23 -12.22
N THR A 305 11.47 -6.02 -11.69
CA THR A 305 12.52 -5.23 -11.04
C THR A 305 12.24 -5.02 -9.55
N SER A 306 13.30 -4.80 -8.78
CA SER A 306 13.17 -4.48 -7.35
C SER A 306 12.42 -3.17 -7.14
N LYS A 307 12.55 -2.20 -8.04
CA LYS A 307 11.75 -0.97 -8.07
C LYS A 307 10.24 -1.24 -8.11
N GLY A 308 9.77 -2.12 -9.01
CA GLY A 308 8.37 -2.53 -9.07
C GLY A 308 7.90 -3.18 -7.77
N LYS A 309 8.73 -4.06 -7.20
CA LYS A 309 8.45 -4.72 -5.91
C LYS A 309 8.35 -3.73 -4.76
N VAL A 310 9.23 -2.71 -4.70
CA VAL A 310 9.15 -1.63 -3.70
C VAL A 310 7.83 -0.88 -3.83
N ALA A 311 7.44 -0.48 -5.04
CA ALA A 311 6.22 0.28 -5.28
C ALA A 311 4.97 -0.48 -4.82
N ALA A 312 4.83 -1.76 -5.22
CA ALA A 312 3.69 -2.58 -4.84
C ALA A 312 3.64 -2.88 -3.33
N ARG A 313 4.78 -3.20 -2.70
CA ARG A 313 4.87 -3.42 -1.24
C ARG A 313 4.52 -2.18 -0.44
N SER A 314 5.07 -1.02 -0.81
CA SER A 314 4.78 0.26 -0.18
C SER A 314 3.29 0.56 -0.24
N ARG A 315 2.66 0.37 -1.41
CA ARG A 315 1.22 0.61 -1.57
C ARG A 315 0.38 -0.35 -0.73
N LEU A 316 0.73 -1.63 -0.71
CA LEU A 316 0.06 -2.63 0.13
C LEU A 316 0.13 -2.28 1.63
N MET A 317 1.31 -1.86 2.12
CA MET A 317 1.48 -1.44 3.51
C MET A 317 0.66 -0.20 3.84
N GLN A 318 0.59 0.78 2.94
CA GLN A 318 -0.27 1.96 3.12
C GLN A 318 -1.75 1.59 3.28
N SER A 319 -2.23 0.65 2.46
CA SER A 319 -3.60 0.13 2.58
C SER A 319 -3.83 -0.54 3.95
N MET A 320 -2.86 -1.33 4.43
CA MET A 320 -2.94 -1.98 5.75
C MET A 320 -2.91 -0.97 6.90
N ILE A 321 -2.01 0.03 6.85
CA ILE A 321 -1.95 1.14 7.81
C ILE A 321 -3.31 1.83 7.93
N ARG A 322 -3.98 2.10 6.79
CA ARG A 322 -5.29 2.74 6.76
C ARG A 322 -6.36 1.89 7.43
N ILE A 323 -6.40 0.58 7.15
CA ILE A 323 -7.36 -0.34 7.77
C ILE A 323 -7.11 -0.44 9.27
N LEU A 324 -5.88 -0.69 9.69
CA LEU A 324 -5.50 -0.79 11.11
C LEU A 324 -5.86 0.49 11.87
N ASN A 325 -5.57 1.66 11.28
CA ASN A 325 -5.93 2.93 11.90
C ASN A 325 -7.45 3.07 12.06
N GLY A 326 -8.27 2.69 11.06
CA GLY A 326 -9.72 2.75 11.24
C GLY A 326 -10.28 1.69 12.19
N MET A 327 -9.67 0.50 12.29
CA MET A 327 -9.96 -0.46 13.37
C MET A 327 -9.66 0.17 14.74
N VAL A 328 -8.51 0.84 14.87
CA VAL A 328 -8.13 1.58 16.08
C VAL A 328 -9.10 2.73 16.35
N GLN A 329 -9.68 3.37 15.33
CA GLN A 329 -10.66 4.44 15.52
C GLN A 329 -12.09 3.92 15.75
N GLY A 330 -12.34 2.61 15.64
CA GLY A 330 -13.68 2.03 15.78
C GLY A 330 -14.58 2.28 14.57
N ASN A 331 -14.00 2.43 13.37
CA ASN A 331 -14.75 2.54 12.12
C ASN A 331 -15.58 1.25 11.91
N LYS A 332 -16.88 1.39 11.65
CA LYS A 332 -17.82 0.27 11.52
C LYS A 332 -17.48 -0.66 10.35
N ILE A 333 -17.07 -0.11 9.20
CA ILE A 333 -16.67 -0.89 8.02
C ILE A 333 -15.44 -1.72 8.35
N MET A 334 -14.40 -1.09 8.89
CA MET A 334 -13.13 -1.76 9.19
C MET A 334 -13.22 -2.70 10.41
N SER A 335 -14.32 -2.63 11.18
CA SER A 335 -14.63 -3.59 12.25
C SER A 335 -15.32 -4.86 11.75
N HIS A 336 -15.62 -4.96 10.45
CA HIS A 336 -16.24 -6.14 9.85
C HIS A 336 -15.35 -7.39 9.98
N SER A 337 -15.95 -8.57 10.07
CA SER A 337 -15.24 -9.84 10.32
C SER A 337 -14.18 -10.17 9.27
N ALA A 338 -14.40 -9.74 8.03
CA ALA A 338 -13.48 -9.93 6.92
C ALA A 338 -12.11 -9.23 7.12
N PHE A 339 -12.01 -8.23 8.00
CA PHE A 339 -10.75 -7.54 8.29
C PHE A 339 -10.02 -8.11 9.53
N LYS A 340 -10.53 -9.17 10.15
CA LYS A 340 -9.94 -9.75 11.38
C LYS A 340 -8.52 -10.27 11.18
N GLU A 341 -8.18 -10.74 9.98
CA GLU A 341 -6.86 -11.29 9.65
C GLU A 341 -5.83 -10.20 9.30
N VAL A 342 -6.27 -8.96 9.05
CA VAL A 342 -5.40 -7.85 8.61
C VAL A 342 -4.21 -7.63 9.54
N PRO A 343 -4.33 -7.66 10.88
CA PRO A 343 -3.17 -7.53 11.78
C PRO A 343 -2.11 -8.62 11.60
N GLU A 344 -2.52 -9.87 11.44
CA GLU A 344 -1.58 -10.99 11.25
C GLU A 344 -0.90 -10.93 9.88
N VAL A 345 -1.67 -10.60 8.83
CA VAL A 345 -1.13 -10.38 7.48
C VAL A 345 -0.15 -9.22 7.49
N SER A 346 -0.50 -8.11 8.14
CA SER A 346 0.34 -6.91 8.27
C SER A 346 1.67 -7.20 8.95
N ALA A 347 1.69 -8.03 10.00
CA ALA A 347 2.93 -8.43 10.67
C ALA A 347 3.86 -9.21 9.71
N ARG A 348 3.31 -10.13 8.90
CA ARG A 348 4.08 -10.86 7.88
C ARG A 348 4.61 -9.94 6.79
N VAL A 349 3.77 -9.01 6.31
CA VAL A 349 4.18 -8.01 5.31
C VAL A 349 5.30 -7.12 5.84
N ALA A 350 5.20 -6.65 7.09
CA ALA A 350 6.24 -5.85 7.72
C ALA A 350 7.57 -6.61 7.85
N SER A 351 7.54 -7.90 8.22
CA SER A 351 8.74 -8.75 8.27
C SER A 351 9.37 -8.91 6.89
N SER A 352 8.57 -9.33 5.91
CA SER A 352 9.05 -9.52 4.53
C SER A 352 9.57 -8.21 3.91
N ALA A 353 9.00 -7.05 4.27
CA ALA A 353 9.48 -5.76 3.83
C ALA A 353 10.85 -5.39 4.43
N LYS A 354 11.10 -5.71 5.71
CA LYS A 354 12.42 -5.52 6.35
C LYS A 354 13.49 -6.42 5.72
N GLU A 355 13.15 -7.67 5.43
CA GLU A 355 14.03 -8.62 4.73
C GLU A 355 14.37 -8.09 3.33
N PHE A 356 13.36 -7.68 2.56
CA PHE A 356 13.55 -7.14 1.22
C PHE A 356 14.33 -5.81 1.23
N TYR A 357 14.09 -4.93 2.20
CA TYR A 357 14.92 -3.74 2.39
C TYR A 357 16.38 -4.11 2.64
N THR A 358 16.64 -5.17 3.42
CA THR A 358 18.00 -5.63 3.71
C THR A 358 18.71 -6.16 2.48
N GLU A 359 17.98 -6.83 1.58
CA GLU A 359 18.49 -7.24 0.27
C GLU A 359 18.88 -6.01 -0.57
N LEU A 360 17.98 -5.03 -0.68
CA LEU A 360 18.21 -3.76 -1.40
C LEU A 360 19.38 -2.95 -0.84
N ALA A 361 19.61 -3.03 0.46
CA ALA A 361 20.66 -2.31 1.15
C ALA A 361 22.01 -3.05 1.17
N SER A 362 22.10 -4.23 0.52
CA SER A 362 23.35 -4.97 0.42
C SER A 362 24.41 -4.19 -0.39
N GLU A 363 25.70 -4.38 -0.08
CA GLU A 363 26.79 -3.69 -0.79
C GLU A 363 26.77 -3.93 -2.31
N ALA A 364 26.32 -5.11 -2.74
CA ALA A 364 26.14 -5.43 -4.15
C ALA A 364 25.06 -4.56 -4.81
N SER A 365 23.96 -4.27 -4.10
CA SER A 365 22.90 -3.38 -4.57
C SER A 365 23.33 -1.90 -4.59
N LEU A 366 24.25 -1.49 -3.70
CA LEU A 366 24.72 -0.10 -3.61
C LEU A 366 25.79 0.27 -4.64
N ASN A 367 26.66 -0.67 -5.02
CA ASN A 367 27.72 -0.47 -6.02
C ASN A 367 27.18 -0.72 -7.44
N ASP A 368 26.39 0.23 -7.97
CA ASP A 368 25.71 0.18 -9.28
C ASP A 368 24.57 -0.86 -9.40
N GLY A 369 24.31 -1.63 -8.35
CA GLY A 369 23.20 -2.58 -8.28
C GLY A 369 21.82 -1.95 -8.44
N TRP A 370 21.66 -0.67 -8.08
CA TRP A 370 20.44 0.11 -8.30
C TRP A 370 19.99 0.12 -9.78
N LEU A 371 20.92 0.02 -10.74
CA LEU A 371 20.58 -0.07 -12.16
C LEU A 371 19.94 -1.42 -12.49
N PHE A 372 20.48 -2.51 -11.93
CA PHE A 372 19.92 -3.86 -12.05
C PHE A 372 18.59 -4.00 -11.30
N ASP A 373 18.42 -3.26 -10.20
CA ASP A 373 17.16 -3.13 -9.46
C ASP A 373 16.10 -2.32 -10.21
N GLY A 374 16.44 -1.78 -11.38
CA GLY A 374 15.53 -1.09 -12.29
C GLY A 374 15.45 0.42 -12.09
N PHE A 375 16.31 1.02 -11.27
CA PHE A 375 16.34 2.46 -11.09
C PHE A 375 17.20 3.13 -12.17
N LYS A 376 16.77 4.33 -12.62
CA LYS A 376 17.53 5.12 -13.60
C LYS A 376 18.68 5.91 -12.98
N LYS A 377 18.60 6.16 -11.67
CA LYS A 377 19.52 7.00 -10.90
C LYS A 377 19.57 6.48 -9.47
N THR A 378 20.72 6.66 -8.81
CA THR A 378 20.90 6.31 -7.39
C THR A 378 19.93 7.06 -6.49
N GLU A 379 19.65 8.33 -6.75
CA GLU A 379 18.74 9.15 -5.93
C GLU A 379 17.32 8.57 -5.92
N ASN A 380 16.85 8.08 -7.08
CA ASN A 380 15.54 7.43 -7.21
C ASN A 380 15.47 6.12 -6.42
N SER A 381 16.58 5.38 -6.34
CA SER A 381 16.67 4.17 -5.54
C SER A 381 16.60 4.49 -4.05
N LEU A 382 17.35 5.51 -3.62
CA LEU A 382 17.33 5.96 -2.23
C LEU A 382 15.95 6.48 -1.82
N GLU A 383 15.30 7.29 -2.66
CA GLU A 383 13.93 7.77 -2.40
C GLU A 383 12.94 6.61 -2.22
N ALA A 384 12.98 5.61 -3.10
CA ALA A 384 12.12 4.44 -2.98
C ALA A 384 12.42 3.60 -1.72
N MET A 385 13.70 3.45 -1.36
CA MET A 385 14.12 2.79 -0.12
C MET A 385 13.64 3.56 1.11
N HIS A 386 13.77 4.89 1.11
CA HIS A 386 13.32 5.77 2.20
C HIS A 386 11.81 5.71 2.40
N ASP A 387 11.05 5.67 1.30
CA ASP A 387 9.61 5.45 1.32
C ASP A 387 9.25 4.07 1.88
N LEU A 388 9.96 3.02 1.46
CA LEU A 388 9.75 1.66 1.98
C LEU A 388 9.97 1.61 3.50
N TRP A 389 11.08 2.18 3.97
CA TRP A 389 11.39 2.27 5.40
C TRP A 389 10.30 3.02 6.19
N THR A 390 9.84 4.14 5.65
CA THR A 390 8.77 4.95 6.27
C THR A 390 7.50 4.12 6.44
N ASN A 391 7.11 3.35 5.40
CA ASN A 391 5.94 2.48 5.47
C ASN A 391 6.13 1.32 6.46
N ILE A 392 7.33 0.75 6.58
CA ILE A 392 7.66 -0.26 7.60
C ILE A 392 7.43 0.32 9.01
N ALA A 393 8.03 1.49 9.30
CA ALA A 393 7.92 2.15 10.59
C ALA A 393 6.45 2.42 10.97
N GLN A 394 5.68 3.00 10.04
CA GLN A 394 4.29 3.34 10.28
C GLN A 394 3.40 2.10 10.47
N LEU A 395 3.68 1.01 9.72
CA LEU A 395 2.94 -0.25 9.86
C LEU A 395 3.19 -0.91 11.21
N ASP A 396 4.45 -0.98 11.67
CA ASP A 396 4.80 -1.51 12.99
C ASP A 396 4.13 -0.70 14.12
N ILE A 397 4.14 0.64 14.02
CA ILE A 397 3.46 1.52 15.00
C ILE A 397 1.94 1.29 14.99
N MET A 398 1.32 1.18 13.81
CA MET A 398 -0.13 0.93 13.73
C MET A 398 -0.52 -0.46 14.26
N LEU A 399 0.32 -1.47 14.01
CA LEU A 399 0.15 -2.81 14.58
C LEU A 399 0.18 -2.78 16.11
N ALA A 400 1.18 -2.13 16.70
CA ALA A 400 1.27 -1.98 18.15
C ALA A 400 0.03 -1.31 18.72
N ARG A 401 -0.40 -0.16 18.15
CA ARG A 401 -1.61 0.55 18.59
C ARG A 401 -2.87 -0.30 18.46
N TYR A 402 -2.99 -1.09 17.39
CA TYR A 402 -4.09 -2.03 17.22
C TYR A 402 -4.11 -3.06 18.35
N TYR A 403 -2.98 -3.72 18.62
CA TYR A 403 -2.89 -4.72 19.67
C TYR A 403 -3.17 -4.12 21.05
N GLN A 404 -2.64 -2.93 21.34
CA GLN A 404 -2.88 -2.22 22.59
C GLN A 404 -4.38 -1.94 22.79
N LYS A 405 -5.05 -1.38 21.77
CA LYS A 405 -6.49 -1.10 21.86
C LYS A 405 -7.34 -2.36 21.96
N SER A 406 -6.98 -3.42 21.23
CA SER A 406 -7.70 -4.70 21.28
C SER A 406 -7.61 -5.36 22.66
N SER A 407 -6.47 -5.21 23.33
CA SER A 407 -6.19 -5.78 24.65
C SER A 407 -6.84 -5.01 25.80
N GLY A 408 -7.07 -3.70 25.64
CA GLY A 408 -7.75 -2.86 26.63
C GLY A 408 -9.20 -3.29 26.91
N LYS A 409 -9.84 -4.06 26.01
CA LYS A 409 -11.19 -4.62 26.23
C LYS A 409 -11.22 -5.80 27.21
N THR A 410 -10.06 -6.36 27.56
CA THR A 410 -9.90 -7.53 28.45
C THR A 410 -9.25 -7.19 29.80
N ALA A 411 -9.01 -5.90 30.07
CA ALA A 411 -8.24 -5.39 31.20
C ALA A 411 -8.99 -5.38 32.55
N GLY A 412 -9.62 -6.50 32.91
CA GLY A 412 -10.23 -6.73 34.22
C GLY A 412 -9.55 -7.81 35.06
N SER A 413 -8.52 -8.48 34.54
CA SER A 413 -7.81 -9.55 35.26
C SER A 413 -6.36 -9.62 34.79
N GLY A 414 -5.45 -10.17 35.61
CA GLY A 414 -3.98 -10.24 35.40
C GLY A 414 -3.46 -10.95 34.14
N ALA A 415 -4.23 -10.99 33.05
CA ALA A 415 -3.86 -11.50 31.72
C ALA A 415 -2.98 -10.53 30.89
N GLY A 416 -2.32 -9.56 31.52
CA GLY A 416 -1.54 -8.50 30.86
C GLY A 416 -0.29 -8.96 30.10
N VAL A 417 0.25 -10.14 30.40
CA VAL A 417 1.51 -10.63 29.80
C VAL A 417 1.35 -11.04 28.33
N GLY A 418 0.23 -11.69 27.97
CA GLY A 418 -0.06 -12.09 26.59
C GLY A 418 -0.37 -10.90 25.67
N SER A 419 -0.96 -9.84 26.22
CA SER A 419 -1.14 -8.56 25.55
C SER A 419 0.20 -7.88 25.28
N PHE A 420 1.04 -7.75 26.31
CA PHE A 420 2.32 -7.07 26.22
C PHE A 420 3.21 -7.58 25.08
N THR A 421 3.33 -8.90 24.95
CA THR A 421 4.16 -9.53 23.90
C THR A 421 3.69 -9.13 22.49
N LYS A 422 2.37 -9.15 22.25
CA LYS A 422 1.80 -8.77 20.94
C LYS A 422 1.98 -7.28 20.63
N VAL A 423 1.86 -6.41 21.63
CA VAL A 423 2.08 -4.96 21.43
C VAL A 423 3.56 -4.64 21.22
N SER A 424 4.45 -5.23 22.03
CA SER A 424 5.88 -4.93 22.02
C SER A 424 6.62 -5.52 20.83
N GLN A 425 6.21 -6.68 20.31
CA GLN A 425 6.91 -7.35 19.20
C GLN A 425 7.13 -6.48 17.95
N PRO A 426 6.13 -5.82 17.34
CA PRO A 426 6.37 -4.98 16.17
C PRO A 426 7.29 -3.78 16.48
N LEU A 427 7.17 -3.21 17.69
CA LEU A 427 8.01 -2.09 18.13
C LEU A 427 9.49 -2.51 18.30
N LEU A 428 9.72 -3.67 18.93
CA LEU A 428 11.07 -4.23 19.09
C LEU A 428 11.67 -4.58 17.73
N ALA A 429 10.90 -5.22 16.85
CA ALA A 429 11.36 -5.59 15.51
C ALA A 429 11.80 -4.38 14.67
N TYR A 430 11.13 -3.23 14.82
CA TYR A 430 11.57 -1.99 14.17
C TYR A 430 12.86 -1.44 14.78
N LEU A 431 13.00 -1.43 16.11
CA LEU A 431 14.23 -0.93 16.75
C LEU A 431 15.44 -1.79 16.38
N ASP A 432 15.29 -3.11 16.36
CA ASP A 432 16.35 -4.03 15.96
C ASP A 432 16.73 -3.80 14.49
N PHE A 433 15.75 -3.56 13.61
CA PHE A 433 15.98 -3.18 12.21
C PHE A 433 16.73 -1.85 12.09
N PHE A 434 16.32 -0.81 12.82
CA PHE A 434 16.99 0.49 12.85
C PHE A 434 18.44 0.42 13.36
N GLU A 435 18.67 -0.30 14.46
CA GLU A 435 20.00 -0.49 15.04
C GLU A 435 20.93 -1.24 14.08
N GLY A 436 20.44 -2.28 13.40
CA GLY A 436 21.21 -3.06 12.42
C GLY A 436 21.74 -2.27 11.21
N PHE A 437 21.10 -1.15 10.87
CA PHE A 437 21.54 -0.26 9.79
C PHE A 437 22.37 0.92 10.28
N THR A 438 22.04 1.51 11.42
CA THR A 438 22.76 2.69 11.94
C THR A 438 24.16 2.37 12.46
N GLU A 439 24.47 1.10 12.76
CA GLU A 439 25.83 0.65 13.10
C GLU A 439 26.75 0.50 11.88
N LYS A 440 26.18 0.28 10.69
CA LYS A 440 26.92 0.10 9.44
C LYS A 440 27.01 1.47 8.77
N LYS A 441 28.17 1.87 8.25
CA LYS A 441 28.48 3.23 7.76
C LYS A 441 27.65 3.74 6.55
N HIS A 442 26.49 3.16 6.26
CA HIS A 442 25.62 3.53 5.17
C HIS A 442 24.62 4.61 5.64
N LEU A 443 25.09 5.84 5.83
CA LEU A 443 24.24 6.94 6.31
C LEU A 443 23.15 7.32 5.30
N ASP A 444 23.39 7.15 4.01
CA ASP A 444 22.50 7.63 2.95
C ASP A 444 21.28 6.72 2.72
N ILE A 445 21.36 5.45 3.10
CA ILE A 445 20.24 4.51 2.94
C ILE A 445 19.20 4.65 4.05
N VAL A 446 19.62 5.06 5.24
CA VAL A 446 18.72 5.26 6.38
C VAL A 446 18.07 6.65 6.25
N PRO A 447 16.74 6.74 6.04
CA PRO A 447 16.11 8.04 5.88
C PRO A 447 16.17 8.86 7.18
N ASP A 448 16.17 10.19 7.04
CA ASP A 448 16.23 11.11 8.18
C ASP A 448 15.11 10.88 9.19
N ASN A 449 13.91 10.51 8.72
CA ASN A 449 12.75 10.27 9.57
C ASN A 449 12.84 8.97 10.39
N ALA A 450 13.76 8.06 10.06
CA ALA A 450 13.96 6.80 10.77
C ALA A 450 14.32 7.04 12.23
N TYR A 451 15.13 8.07 12.50
CA TYR A 451 15.59 8.45 13.83
C TYR A 451 14.43 8.96 14.68
N PHE A 452 13.55 9.78 14.11
CA PHE A 452 12.32 10.19 14.78
C PHE A 452 11.44 8.97 15.12
N TYR A 453 11.20 8.07 14.16
CA TYR A 453 10.39 6.88 14.40
C TYR A 453 11.02 5.96 15.46
N ALA A 454 12.34 5.79 15.47
CA ALA A 454 13.05 5.01 16.49
C ALA A 454 12.87 5.63 17.88
N GLY A 455 13.05 6.96 18.02
CA GLY A 455 12.79 7.66 19.28
C GLY A 455 11.33 7.56 19.71
N TYR A 456 10.39 7.71 18.78
CA TYR A 456 8.95 7.55 19.02
C TYR A 456 8.62 6.14 19.55
N ILE A 457 9.09 5.10 18.85
CA ILE A 457 8.85 3.70 19.18
C ILE A 457 9.49 3.31 20.51
N ALA A 458 10.70 3.81 20.81
CA ALA A 458 11.35 3.60 22.09
C ALA A 458 10.51 4.19 23.25
N GLY A 459 9.91 5.37 23.06
CA GLY A 459 8.99 5.96 24.03
C GLY A 459 7.71 5.14 24.25
N GLU A 460 7.12 4.59 23.18
CA GLU A 460 5.96 3.69 23.30
C GLU A 460 6.32 2.39 24.05
N LEU A 461 7.50 1.82 23.79
CA LEU A 461 7.99 0.65 24.54
C LEU A 461 8.21 0.96 26.01
N ALA A 462 8.77 2.13 26.32
CA ALA A 462 8.95 2.57 27.71
C ALA A 462 7.62 2.63 28.47
N GLU A 463 6.60 3.21 27.84
CA GLU A 463 5.25 3.26 28.39
C GLU A 463 4.66 1.86 28.64
N LEU A 464 4.84 0.93 27.69
CA LEU A 464 4.37 -0.44 27.87
C LEU A 464 5.05 -1.15 29.04
N HIS A 465 6.37 -0.97 29.20
CA HIS A 465 7.11 -1.52 30.34
C HIS A 465 6.64 -0.89 31.66
N ARG A 466 6.40 0.43 31.69
CA ARG A 466 5.83 1.12 32.87
C ARG A 466 4.46 0.57 33.26
N GLN A 467 3.57 0.37 32.29
CA GLN A 467 2.25 -0.20 32.54
C GLN A 467 2.31 -1.62 33.10
N ARG A 468 3.36 -2.37 32.75
CA ARG A 468 3.59 -3.74 33.23
C ARG A 468 4.30 -3.78 34.59
N ALA A 469 5.12 -2.79 34.91
CA ALA A 469 5.99 -2.80 36.08
C ALA A 469 5.27 -3.06 37.43
N PRO A 470 4.08 -2.49 37.71
CA PRO A 470 3.34 -2.78 38.94
C PRO A 470 2.91 -4.25 39.11
N TYR A 471 2.93 -5.02 38.01
CA TYR A 471 2.58 -6.44 37.99
C TYR A 471 3.80 -7.35 37.88
N SER A 472 5.02 -6.79 37.89
CA SER A 472 6.25 -7.56 37.95
C SER A 472 6.64 -7.85 39.40
N ASN A 473 7.25 -9.01 39.63
CA ASN A 473 7.81 -9.37 40.93
C ASN A 473 9.23 -8.79 41.15
N ASP A 474 9.75 -8.01 40.19
CA ASP A 474 11.09 -7.43 40.23
C ASP A 474 11.15 -6.03 39.58
N MET A 475 12.32 -5.40 39.69
CA MET A 475 12.60 -4.07 39.11
C MET A 475 12.94 -4.13 37.61
N THR A 476 12.93 -5.30 36.97
CA THR A 476 13.42 -5.46 35.60
C THR A 476 12.56 -4.66 34.61
N GLU A 477 11.24 -4.63 34.80
CA GLU A 477 10.33 -3.86 33.96
C GLU A 477 10.53 -2.34 34.13
N TYR A 478 10.78 -1.87 35.36
CA TYR A 478 11.16 -0.47 35.63
C TYR A 478 12.50 -0.10 34.97
N GLU A 479 13.49 -1.00 35.02
CA GLU A 479 14.77 -0.80 34.34
C GLU A 479 14.63 -0.73 32.82
N PHE A 480 13.79 -1.58 32.22
CA PHE A 480 13.48 -1.50 30.79
C PHE A 480 12.72 -0.22 30.43
N ALA A 481 11.74 0.19 31.26
CA ALA A 481 11.03 1.45 31.07
C ALA A 481 12.00 2.64 31.05
N PHE A 482 12.87 2.73 32.07
CA PHE A 482 13.90 3.76 32.17
C PHE A 482 14.85 3.73 30.97
N ALA A 483 15.38 2.56 30.61
CA ALA A 483 16.35 2.43 29.52
C ALA A 483 15.74 2.78 28.15
N ARG A 484 14.49 2.40 27.89
CA ARG A 484 13.76 2.73 26.65
C ARG A 484 13.35 4.19 26.59
N GLN A 485 12.97 4.80 27.71
CA GLN A 485 12.69 6.22 27.76
C GLN A 485 13.97 7.05 27.58
N LEU A 486 15.09 6.60 28.14
CA LEU A 486 16.41 7.18 27.87
C LEU A 486 16.77 7.05 26.38
N GLN A 487 16.53 5.90 25.76
CA GLN A 487 16.70 5.71 24.32
C GLN A 487 15.88 6.72 23.52
N ALA A 488 14.61 6.92 23.89
CA ALA A 488 13.73 7.88 23.23
C ALA A 488 14.28 9.31 23.27
N ILE A 489 14.69 9.81 24.45
CA ILE A 489 15.22 11.17 24.59
C ILE A 489 16.63 11.33 24.02
N GLU A 490 17.44 10.25 24.02
CA GLU A 490 18.78 10.29 23.47
C GLU A 490 18.77 10.32 21.93
N ILE A 491 17.77 9.67 21.30
CA ILE A 491 17.55 9.71 19.85
C ILE A 491 16.77 10.97 19.45
N PHE A 492 15.70 11.32 20.17
CA PHE A 492 14.80 12.44 19.87
C PHE A 492 14.70 13.41 21.06
N PRO A 493 15.68 14.33 21.23
CA PRO A 493 15.75 15.22 22.40
C PRO A 493 14.63 16.27 22.51
N PHE A 494 13.79 16.42 21.48
CA PHE A 494 12.63 17.32 21.54
C PHE A 494 11.46 16.76 22.37
N ASP A 495 11.52 15.51 22.85
CA ASP A 495 10.45 14.90 23.66
C ASP A 495 10.50 15.36 25.13
N ILE A 496 10.11 16.60 25.40
CA ILE A 496 10.05 17.18 26.76
C ILE A 496 9.17 16.32 27.68
N MET A 497 8.04 15.80 27.18
CA MET A 497 7.20 14.91 27.98
C MET A 497 7.95 13.66 28.39
N GLY A 498 8.70 13.06 27.47
CA GLY A 498 9.58 11.93 27.78
C GLY A 498 10.63 12.25 28.84
N ILE A 499 11.23 13.45 28.79
CA ILE A 499 12.21 13.92 29.78
C ILE A 499 11.58 14.03 31.18
N LEU A 500 10.40 14.65 31.25
CA LEU A 500 9.68 14.83 32.52
C LEU A 500 9.24 13.50 33.09
N THR A 501 8.71 12.63 32.23
CA THR A 501 8.27 11.29 32.62
C THR A 501 9.43 10.49 33.20
N LEU A 502 10.59 10.50 32.55
CA LEU A 502 11.79 9.81 33.04
C LEU A 502 12.25 10.33 34.42
N ALA A 503 12.17 11.63 34.62
CA ALA A 503 12.53 12.24 35.90
C ALA A 503 11.47 11.91 36.98
N MET A 504 10.18 11.82 36.62
CA MET A 504 9.09 11.46 37.53
C MET A 504 9.28 10.04 38.04
N GLU A 505 9.48 9.10 37.12
CA GLU A 505 9.76 7.70 37.44
C GLU A 505 10.97 7.57 38.37
N ALA A 506 12.08 8.22 38.02
CA ALA A 506 13.29 8.16 38.84
C ALA A 506 13.09 8.76 40.23
N SER A 507 12.20 9.75 40.38
CA SER A 507 11.84 10.31 41.68
C SER A 507 10.96 9.36 42.49
N GLU A 508 9.93 8.78 41.87
CA GLU A 508 8.98 7.85 42.51
C GLU A 508 9.66 6.55 42.96
N GLU A 509 10.61 6.05 42.18
CA GLU A 509 11.40 4.85 42.47
C GLU A 509 12.58 5.08 43.44
N GLY A 510 12.85 6.34 43.81
CA GLY A 510 14.03 6.69 44.61
C GLY A 510 15.37 6.50 43.87
N THR A 511 15.36 6.45 42.55
CA THR A 511 16.52 6.24 41.66
C THR A 511 17.01 7.54 41.01
N LEU A 512 16.75 8.70 41.64
CA LEU A 512 17.11 10.01 41.08
C LEU A 512 18.59 10.17 40.75
N LYS A 513 19.48 9.52 41.52
CA LYS A 513 20.90 9.46 41.17
C LYS A 513 21.14 8.81 39.81
N ASN A 514 20.42 7.73 39.48
CA ASN A 514 20.50 7.08 38.18
C ASN A 514 20.03 8.00 37.05
N TYR A 515 19.00 8.82 37.30
CA TYR A 515 18.60 9.88 36.37
C TYR A 515 19.75 10.84 36.12
N MET A 516 20.32 11.44 37.18
CA MET A 516 21.41 12.40 37.04
C MET A 516 22.61 11.81 36.31
N ASP A 517 23.03 10.60 36.69
CA ASP A 517 24.19 9.91 36.13
C ASP A 517 24.03 9.64 34.64
N ASN A 518 22.80 9.46 34.14
CA ASN A 518 22.53 9.13 32.73
C ASN A 518 22.07 10.33 31.88
N VAL A 519 21.35 11.28 32.46
CA VAL A 519 20.67 12.35 31.72
C VAL A 519 21.46 13.66 31.71
N TRP A 520 22.18 14.02 32.78
CA TRP A 520 23.02 15.22 32.78
C TRP A 520 24.13 15.22 31.71
N PRO A 521 24.78 14.09 31.40
CA PRO A 521 25.72 14.01 30.30
C PRO A 521 25.09 14.26 28.94
N LEU A 522 23.82 13.86 28.75
CA LEU A 522 23.04 14.19 27.55
C LEU A 522 22.81 15.71 27.46
N ALA A 523 22.44 16.37 28.57
CA ALA A 523 22.30 17.82 28.62
C ALA A 523 23.62 18.54 28.27
N ALA A 524 24.72 18.13 28.89
CA ALA A 524 26.06 18.68 28.64
C ALA A 524 26.47 18.54 27.16
N ARG A 525 26.12 17.41 26.54
CA ARG A 525 26.34 17.16 25.11
C ARG A 525 25.54 18.10 24.24
N LEU A 526 24.24 18.28 24.51
CA LEU A 526 23.38 19.16 23.72
C LEU A 526 23.85 20.62 23.77
N TYR A 527 24.30 21.15 24.92
CA TYR A 527 24.89 22.51 24.98
C TYR A 527 26.11 22.67 24.07
N ARG A 528 26.91 21.61 23.91
CA ARG A 528 28.19 21.62 23.17
C ARG A 528 28.06 21.08 21.75
N SER A 529 26.85 20.73 21.32
CA SER A 529 26.59 20.13 20.02
C SER A 529 27.03 21.08 18.90
N LYS A 530 27.89 20.59 18.01
CA LYS A 530 28.36 21.36 16.86
C LYS A 530 27.23 21.54 15.85
N THR A 531 26.39 20.52 15.69
CA THR A 531 25.23 20.48 14.82
C THR A 531 24.22 21.54 15.24
N ILE A 532 23.83 21.56 16.52
CA ILE A 532 22.84 22.53 17.02
C ILE A 532 23.36 23.96 16.82
N ASN A 533 24.61 24.24 17.19
CA ASN A 533 25.22 25.56 17.01
C ASN A 533 25.28 25.96 15.52
N THR A 534 25.71 25.04 14.64
CA THR A 534 25.76 25.30 13.19
C THR A 534 24.37 25.59 12.61
N TRP A 535 23.35 24.86 13.04
CA TRP A 535 21.98 25.06 12.58
C TRP A 535 21.37 26.37 13.09
N ALA A 536 21.69 26.77 14.34
CA ALA A 536 21.28 28.05 14.90
C ALA A 536 21.94 29.23 14.15
N GLU A 537 23.22 29.11 13.78
CA GLU A 537 23.98 30.14 13.07
C GLU A 537 23.60 30.28 11.59
N LYS A 538 23.34 29.16 10.88
CA LYS A 538 23.03 29.16 9.44
C LYS A 538 21.62 29.63 9.10
N GLY A 539 20.77 29.90 10.09
CA GLY A 539 19.50 30.58 9.90
C GLY A 539 18.56 29.89 8.89
N HIS A 540 18.25 28.60 9.08
CA HIS A 540 17.08 28.02 8.41
C HIS A 540 15.83 28.76 8.91
N LEU A 541 15.44 29.82 8.18
CA LEU A 541 14.58 30.92 8.61
C LEU A 541 13.24 30.50 9.24
N THR A 542 12.76 29.31 8.95
CA THR A 542 11.47 28.81 9.43
C THR A 542 11.53 28.16 10.82
N TYR A 543 12.71 27.76 11.31
CA TYR A 543 12.84 26.91 12.51
C TYR A 543 13.85 27.39 13.56
N VAL A 544 14.37 28.62 13.41
CA VAL A 544 15.42 29.17 14.29
C VAL A 544 15.01 29.14 15.77
N SER A 545 13.75 29.43 16.08
CA SER A 545 13.26 29.38 17.46
C SER A 545 13.24 27.96 18.04
N GLU A 546 12.91 26.92 17.26
CA GLU A 546 12.92 25.55 17.77
C GLU A 546 14.35 25.02 17.95
N VAL A 547 15.30 25.43 17.10
CA VAL A 547 16.71 25.04 17.22
C VAL A 547 17.37 25.73 18.43
N GLU A 548 17.11 27.03 18.62
CA GLU A 548 17.66 27.77 19.77
C GLU A 548 17.08 27.25 21.10
N ASN A 549 15.83 26.85 21.08
CA ASN A 549 15.17 26.13 22.16
C ASN A 549 15.87 24.80 22.50
N LEU A 550 16.27 24.03 21.49
CA LEU A 550 17.02 22.78 21.69
C LEU A 550 18.44 23.04 22.23
N ARG A 551 19.03 24.20 21.92
CA ARG A 551 20.33 24.64 22.43
C ARG A 551 20.28 25.08 23.90
N THR A 552 19.19 25.71 24.31
CA THR A 552 19.10 26.42 25.60
C THR A 552 18.13 25.77 26.57
N ILE A 553 16.88 25.56 26.15
CA ILE A 553 15.77 25.11 27.01
C ILE A 553 15.83 23.62 27.28
N ILE A 554 16.05 22.77 26.27
CA ILE A 554 16.06 21.31 26.45
C ILE A 554 17.15 20.85 27.43
N PRO A 555 18.40 21.35 27.35
CA PRO A 555 19.44 20.99 28.32
C PRO A 555 19.13 21.47 29.74
N ASP A 556 18.53 22.66 29.88
CA ASP A 556 18.04 23.16 31.17
C ASP A 556 16.92 22.24 31.71
N ALA A 557 15.98 21.81 30.85
CA ALA A 557 14.92 20.88 31.20
C ALA A 557 15.44 19.51 31.67
N LEU A 558 16.42 18.94 30.97
CA LEU A 558 17.08 17.68 31.35
C LEU A 558 17.77 17.75 32.73
N LYS A 559 18.27 18.93 33.13
CA LYS A 559 18.92 19.10 34.43
C LYS A 559 17.94 19.38 35.55
N SER A 560 16.95 20.24 35.27
CA SER A 560 16.02 20.78 36.25
C SER A 560 14.76 19.93 36.42
N ALA A 561 14.44 19.01 35.51
CA ALA A 561 13.23 18.19 35.57
C ALA A 561 12.97 17.56 36.96
N PRO A 562 13.94 16.97 37.67
CA PRO A 562 13.75 16.46 39.02
C PRO A 562 13.12 17.46 40.01
N SER A 563 13.58 18.72 39.96
CA SER A 563 13.08 19.79 40.81
C SER A 563 11.71 20.29 40.36
N MET A 564 11.34 20.10 39.10
CA MET A 564 10.07 20.55 38.51
C MET A 564 8.93 19.55 38.69
N ILE A 565 9.23 18.33 39.13
CA ILE A 565 8.24 17.26 39.38
C ILE A 565 7.52 17.42 40.71
N ALA A 566 8.00 18.28 41.61
CA ALA A 566 7.26 18.63 42.82
C ALA A 566 6.00 19.49 42.55
N PHE A 567 5.69 19.82 41.29
CA PHE A 567 4.67 20.79 40.89
C PHE A 567 3.36 20.26 40.23
N PRO A 568 3.19 18.99 39.80
CA PRO A 568 1.93 18.56 39.20
C PRO A 568 0.94 18.02 40.24
N GLY A 569 -0.17 18.75 40.40
CA GLY A 569 -1.46 18.13 40.70
C GLY A 569 -1.88 17.20 39.55
N SER A 570 -2.36 16.02 39.90
CA SER A 570 -2.66 14.85 39.05
C SER A 570 -3.75 15.03 37.97
N SER A 571 -4.17 16.26 37.63
CA SER A 571 -5.32 16.53 36.73
C SER A 571 -5.01 17.35 35.48
N LYS A 572 -3.75 17.72 35.22
CA LYS A 572 -3.40 18.59 34.08
C LYS A 572 -3.21 17.83 32.78
N SER A 573 -3.62 18.45 31.66
CA SER A 573 -3.31 17.94 30.32
C SER A 573 -1.80 17.95 30.06
N GLY A 574 -1.28 17.00 29.27
CA GLY A 574 0.15 16.91 28.95
C GLY A 574 0.74 18.20 28.36
N LYS A 575 -0.03 18.94 27.55
CA LYS A 575 0.40 20.25 27.03
C LYS A 575 0.64 21.26 28.17
N GLN A 576 -0.29 21.33 29.12
CA GLN A 576 -0.18 22.25 30.24
C GLN A 576 1.00 21.89 31.16
N LEU A 577 1.30 20.60 31.32
CA LEU A 577 2.47 20.16 32.07
C LEU A 577 3.78 20.62 31.42
N ILE A 578 3.91 20.51 30.09
CA ILE A 578 5.06 21.02 29.33
C ILE A 578 5.18 22.54 29.55
N ASP A 579 4.10 23.27 29.29
CA ASP A 579 4.11 24.73 29.38
C ASP A 579 4.49 25.20 30.79
N ASP A 580 3.89 24.59 31.83
CA ASP A 580 4.17 24.91 33.22
C ASP A 580 5.64 24.61 33.60
N THR A 581 6.17 23.47 33.15
CA THR A 581 7.57 23.10 33.40
C THR A 581 8.53 24.07 32.75
N LEU A 582 8.31 24.41 31.48
CA LEU A 582 9.14 25.36 30.77
C LEU A 582 9.12 26.75 31.44
N ILE A 583 7.95 27.18 31.91
CA ILE A 583 7.81 28.42 32.69
C ILE A 583 8.65 28.34 33.97
N LEU A 584 8.59 27.23 34.71
CA LEU A 584 9.36 27.09 35.96
C LEU A 584 10.87 27.01 35.73
N ILE A 585 11.34 26.40 34.64
CA ILE A 585 12.76 26.36 34.26
C ILE A 585 13.28 27.77 33.98
N GLU A 586 12.56 28.54 33.16
CA GLU A 586 12.95 29.92 32.86
C GLU A 586 12.84 30.83 34.09
N LEU A 587 11.87 30.56 34.98
CA LEU A 587 11.78 31.27 36.25
C LEU A 587 12.98 30.98 37.13
N GLN A 588 13.35 29.71 37.30
CA GLN A 588 14.51 29.29 38.07
C GLN A 588 15.77 29.99 37.56
N LYS A 589 15.98 30.00 36.24
CA LYS A 589 17.10 30.70 35.59
C LYS A 589 17.08 32.21 35.86
N THR A 590 15.92 32.85 35.75
CA THR A 590 15.76 34.28 36.02
C THR A 590 16.08 34.61 37.49
N ILE A 591 15.66 33.77 38.43
CA ILE A 591 15.95 33.93 39.86
C ILE A 591 17.45 33.72 40.13
N LEU A 592 18.06 32.69 39.56
CA LEU A 592 19.49 32.40 39.71
C LEU A 592 20.40 33.50 39.15
N GLN A 593 19.92 34.27 38.17
CA GLN A 593 20.62 35.43 37.60
C GLN A 593 20.37 36.75 38.35
N SER A 594 19.59 36.70 39.42
CA SER A 594 19.25 37.87 40.23
C SER A 594 19.91 37.82 41.61
N ASP A 595 19.83 38.93 42.35
CA ASP A 595 20.25 38.99 43.76
C ASP A 595 19.42 38.05 44.68
N PHE A 596 18.39 37.39 44.13
CA PHE A 596 17.51 36.46 44.82
C PHE A 596 17.92 34.98 44.68
N ALA A 597 19.08 34.70 44.08
CA ALA A 597 19.54 33.34 43.79
C ALA A 597 19.56 32.41 45.01
N SER A 598 19.91 32.90 46.20
CA SER A 598 19.95 32.09 47.43
C SER A 598 18.59 31.62 47.93
N LYS A 599 17.49 32.21 47.42
CA LYS A 599 16.11 31.88 47.81
C LYS A 599 15.38 31.04 46.77
N THR A 600 16.05 30.60 45.69
CA THR A 600 15.44 29.86 44.59
C THR A 600 14.61 28.67 45.05
N ASP A 601 15.18 27.81 45.91
CA ASP A 601 14.48 26.61 46.39
C ASP A 601 13.27 26.92 47.26
N SER A 602 13.36 27.97 48.09
CA SER A 602 12.22 28.44 48.90
C SER A 602 11.10 28.97 48.02
N VAL A 603 11.42 29.77 47.00
CA VAL A 603 10.44 30.31 46.05
C VAL A 603 9.73 29.20 45.30
N LEU A 604 10.50 28.26 44.77
CA LEU A 604 9.96 27.11 44.05
C LEU A 604 9.05 26.28 44.98
N SER A 605 9.46 26.02 46.22
CA SER A 605 8.63 25.35 47.21
C SER A 605 7.32 26.10 47.52
N ASP A 606 7.35 27.42 47.65
CA ASP A 606 6.16 28.22 47.95
C ASP A 606 5.20 28.29 46.75
N ILE A 607 5.73 28.35 45.53
CA ILE A 607 4.93 28.23 44.31
C ILE A 607 4.25 26.85 44.25
N ALA A 608 4.97 25.77 44.56
CA ALA A 608 4.41 24.42 44.58
C ALA A 608 3.24 24.32 45.56
N LYS A 609 3.41 24.80 46.80
CA LYS A 609 2.35 24.83 47.83
C LYS A 609 1.12 25.63 47.41
N ASP A 610 1.31 26.74 46.69
CA ASP A 610 0.18 27.52 46.18
C ASP A 610 -0.52 26.76 45.03
N MET A 611 0.22 26.07 44.17
CA MET A 611 -0.38 25.24 43.13
C MET A 611 -1.16 24.06 43.70
N GLU A 612 -0.68 23.42 44.77
CA GLU A 612 -1.41 22.39 45.51
C GLU A 612 -2.73 22.92 46.10
N LYS A 613 -2.76 24.19 46.50
CA LYS A 613 -3.98 24.89 46.95
C LYS A 613 -4.91 25.32 45.80
N GLY A 614 -4.60 24.92 44.56
CA GLY A 614 -5.41 25.21 43.38
C GLY A 614 -5.14 26.56 42.72
N TYR A 615 -4.07 27.27 43.08
CA TYR A 615 -3.70 28.50 42.37
C TYR A 615 -3.15 28.15 40.97
N GLU A 616 -3.58 28.91 39.96
CA GLU A 616 -2.96 28.90 38.64
C GLU A 616 -1.48 29.30 38.75
N LEU A 617 -0.59 28.64 38.00
CA LEU A 617 0.85 28.88 38.03
C LEU A 617 1.21 30.37 37.92
N LYS A 618 0.56 31.11 37.01
CA LYS A 618 0.79 32.56 36.85
C LYS A 618 0.50 33.35 38.12
N LYS A 619 -0.55 32.98 38.87
CA LYS A 619 -0.93 33.63 40.14
C LYS A 619 0.05 33.25 41.24
N ALA A 620 0.42 31.97 41.32
CA ALA A 620 1.42 31.48 42.27
C ALA A 620 2.78 32.17 42.07
N ILE A 621 3.25 32.30 40.83
CA ILE A 621 4.49 33.03 40.50
C ILE A 621 4.38 34.49 40.94
N LYS A 622 3.32 35.21 40.53
CA LYS A 622 3.15 36.64 40.87
C LYS A 622 3.14 36.90 42.38
N LYS A 623 2.63 35.95 43.17
CA LYS A 623 2.54 36.06 44.62
C LYS A 623 3.87 35.81 45.32
N ASN A 624 4.68 34.88 44.82
CA ASN A 624 5.85 34.38 45.54
C ASN A 624 7.19 34.98 45.07
N ILE A 625 7.20 35.80 44.02
CA ILE A 625 8.42 36.47 43.54
C ILE A 625 8.34 38.00 43.63
N PRO A 626 9.47 38.68 43.91
CA PRO A 626 9.56 40.13 43.88
C PRO A 626 9.06 40.77 42.57
N ALA A 627 8.48 41.96 42.67
CA ALA A 627 7.84 42.63 41.53
C ALA A 627 8.82 42.96 40.39
N ASP A 628 10.08 43.24 40.71
CA ASP A 628 11.16 43.48 39.74
C ASP A 628 11.51 42.22 38.97
N ILE A 629 11.62 41.06 39.63
CA ILE A 629 11.85 39.76 38.98
C ILE A 629 10.63 39.36 38.15
N TYR A 630 9.42 39.54 38.69
CA TYR A 630 8.18 39.29 37.96
C TYR A 630 8.08 40.14 36.69
N SER A 631 8.52 41.41 36.73
CA SER A 631 8.50 42.30 35.56
C SER A 631 9.42 41.82 34.44
N LYS A 632 10.60 41.28 34.78
CA LYS A 632 11.57 40.70 33.84
C LYS A 632 11.10 39.36 33.28
N PHE A 633 10.42 38.55 34.09
CA PHE A 633 9.95 37.22 33.73
C PHE A 633 8.64 37.22 32.94
N LYS A 634 7.74 38.18 33.20
CA LYS A 634 6.40 38.25 32.59
C LYS A 634 6.40 38.17 31.05
N PRO A 635 7.30 38.83 30.29
CA PRO A 635 7.40 38.67 28.85
C PRO A 635 7.73 37.23 28.42
N ILE A 636 8.67 36.57 29.11
CA ILE A 636 9.11 35.18 28.83
C ILE A 636 7.94 34.20 29.04
N MET A 637 7.21 34.34 30.14
CA MET A 637 6.01 33.54 30.45
C MET A 637 4.91 33.63 29.39
N SER A 638 4.89 34.71 28.59
CA SER A 638 3.94 34.88 27.48
C SER A 638 4.39 34.26 26.15
N LEU A 639 5.69 33.94 26.03
CA LEU A 639 6.31 33.35 24.84
C LEU A 639 6.31 31.81 24.91
N ILE A 640 6.48 31.24 26.10
CA ILE A 640 6.59 29.78 26.29
C ILE A 640 5.37 29.00 25.76
N PRO A 641 4.11 29.40 26.03
CA PRO A 641 2.95 28.71 25.46
C PRO A 641 2.85 28.79 23.92
N LYS A 642 3.66 29.65 23.28
CA LYS A 642 3.78 29.72 21.82
C LYS A 642 4.82 28.73 21.27
N CYS A 643 5.62 28.10 22.12
CA CYS A 643 6.55 27.06 21.73
C CYS A 643 5.77 25.79 21.39
N ARG A 644 5.79 25.41 20.11
CA ARG A 644 4.94 24.37 19.53
C ARG A 644 5.47 22.94 19.76
N TYR A 645 6.11 22.65 20.90
CA TYR A 645 6.75 21.34 21.14
C TYR A 645 5.80 20.15 21.01
N SER A 646 4.58 20.29 21.54
CA SER A 646 3.53 19.26 21.39
C SER A 646 3.08 19.09 19.94
N GLU A 647 3.26 20.10 19.09
CA GLU A 647 2.97 20.03 17.66
C GLU A 647 4.16 19.45 16.87
N ILE A 648 5.41 19.64 17.30
CA ILE A 648 6.61 19.10 16.62
C ILE A 648 6.47 17.59 16.43
N LYS A 649 6.25 16.82 17.50
CA LYS A 649 6.11 15.35 17.42
C LYS A 649 5.00 14.94 16.44
N LYS A 650 3.87 15.65 16.46
CA LYS A 650 2.73 15.42 15.54
C LYS A 650 3.05 15.79 14.09
N ASN A 651 3.77 16.88 13.89
CA ASN A 651 4.16 17.37 12.57
C ASN A 651 5.22 16.45 11.94
N LEU A 652 6.20 15.98 12.72
CA LEU A 652 7.21 15.02 12.27
C LEU A 652 6.61 13.67 11.90
N PHE A 653 5.63 13.20 12.68
CA PHE A 653 4.91 11.98 12.34
C PHE A 653 4.11 12.11 11.03
N ARG A 654 3.54 13.29 10.75
CA ARG A 654 2.70 13.56 9.57
C ARG A 654 3.48 13.94 8.33
N ASN A 655 4.68 14.50 8.50
CA ASN A 655 5.51 15.00 7.41
C ASN A 655 6.92 14.35 7.51
N PRO A 656 7.10 13.18 6.87
CA PRO A 656 8.39 12.52 6.69
C PRO A 656 9.51 13.40 6.11
N SER A 657 9.15 14.41 5.32
CA SER A 657 10.11 15.31 4.65
C SER A 657 10.44 16.56 5.47
N ASN A 658 10.03 16.62 6.73
CA ASN A 658 10.32 17.76 7.60
C ASN A 658 11.84 17.87 7.89
N MET A 659 12.43 19.05 7.69
CA MET A 659 13.86 19.30 7.91
C MET A 659 14.38 18.99 9.33
N HIS A 660 13.52 18.98 10.35
CA HIS A 660 13.92 18.56 11.69
C HIS A 660 14.40 17.11 11.73
N HIS A 661 13.93 16.24 10.84
CA HIS A 661 14.42 14.87 10.75
C HIS A 661 15.93 14.85 10.45
N LEU A 662 16.40 15.71 9.53
CA LEU A 662 17.82 15.87 9.23
C LEU A 662 18.62 16.37 10.44
N LEU A 663 18.08 17.33 11.19
CA LEU A 663 18.68 17.81 12.43
C LEU A 663 18.82 16.68 13.47
N ILE A 664 17.76 15.89 13.67
CA ILE A 664 17.73 14.76 14.60
C ILE A 664 18.78 13.72 14.21
N ARG A 665 18.86 13.35 12.93
CA ARG A 665 19.90 12.45 12.41
C ARG A 665 21.30 12.98 12.70
N ASN A 666 21.55 14.26 12.41
CA ASN A 666 22.89 14.83 12.58
C ASN A 666 23.29 14.87 14.07
N ILE A 667 22.37 15.22 14.98
CA ILE A 667 22.59 15.16 16.43
C ILE A 667 22.88 13.72 16.87
N TYR A 668 22.14 12.74 16.34
CA TYR A 668 22.37 11.34 16.65
C TYR A 668 23.81 10.93 16.33
N HIS A 669 24.34 11.30 15.16
CA HIS A 669 25.69 10.92 14.70
C HIS A 669 26.84 11.71 15.31
N GLU A 670 26.58 12.71 16.15
CA GLU A 670 27.66 13.37 16.92
C GLU A 670 28.30 12.44 17.96
N VAL A 671 27.65 11.31 18.25
CA VAL A 671 28.02 10.38 19.31
C VAL A 671 28.22 8.99 18.73
N PRO A 672 29.41 8.39 18.91
CA PRO A 672 29.62 7.00 18.57
C PRO A 672 28.64 6.09 19.31
N ASN A 673 28.16 5.02 18.67
CA ASN A 673 27.22 4.09 19.30
C ASN A 673 27.75 3.50 20.63
N SER A 674 29.07 3.28 20.76
CA SER A 674 29.71 2.82 22.00
C SER A 674 29.57 3.76 23.20
N GLU A 675 29.31 5.05 22.95
CA GLU A 675 29.15 6.08 23.99
C GLU A 675 27.69 6.30 24.39
N ARG A 676 26.73 5.69 23.68
CA ARG A 676 25.30 5.82 24.00
C ARG A 676 24.97 5.15 25.32
N ARG A 677 24.24 5.86 26.17
CA ARG A 677 23.96 5.41 27.54
C ARG A 677 22.85 4.39 27.59
N TYR A 678 21.81 4.58 26.77
CA TYR A 678 20.70 3.62 26.73
C TYR A 678 21.17 2.21 26.35
N LEU A 679 22.17 2.05 25.47
CA LEU A 679 22.70 0.74 25.09
C LEU A 679 23.34 0.02 26.27
N LYS A 680 24.11 0.74 27.11
CA LYS A 680 24.71 0.17 28.33
C LYS A 680 23.64 -0.32 29.30
N LEU A 681 22.58 0.48 29.49
CA LEU A 681 21.46 0.10 30.37
C LEU A 681 20.65 -1.07 29.82
N LEU A 682 20.31 -1.06 28.53
CA LEU A 682 19.58 -2.16 27.90
C LEU A 682 20.36 -3.47 27.95
N ASN A 683 21.67 -3.44 27.73
CA ASN A 683 22.51 -4.63 27.81
C ASN A 683 22.59 -5.15 29.25
N ALA A 684 22.76 -4.27 30.23
CA ALA A 684 22.74 -4.66 31.65
C ALA A 684 21.40 -5.29 32.07
N ALA A 685 20.26 -4.70 31.64
CA ALA A 685 18.93 -5.24 31.91
C ALA A 685 18.72 -6.62 31.25
N ARG A 686 19.15 -6.77 29.99
CA ARG A 686 19.11 -8.06 29.26
C ARG A 686 19.97 -9.13 29.93
N GLU A 687 21.16 -8.79 30.40
CA GLU A 687 22.05 -9.73 31.10
C GLU A 687 21.46 -10.21 32.42
N ARG A 688 20.84 -9.32 33.19
CA ARG A 688 20.13 -9.69 34.44
C ARG A 688 18.97 -10.64 34.15
N LEU A 689 18.16 -10.33 33.13
CA LEU A 689 17.07 -11.20 32.71
C LEU A 689 17.56 -12.60 32.30
N ARG A 690 18.68 -12.68 31.56
CA ARG A 690 19.30 -13.96 31.18
C ARG A 690 19.79 -14.76 32.40
N LYS A 691 20.45 -14.11 33.36
CA LYS A 691 20.93 -14.76 34.60
C LYS A 691 19.76 -15.31 35.40
N LYS A 692 18.69 -14.52 35.57
CA LYS A 692 17.48 -14.96 36.26
C LYS A 692 16.82 -16.17 35.60
N GLY A 693 16.66 -16.15 34.28
CA GLY A 693 16.10 -17.29 33.54
C GLY A 693 16.95 -18.56 33.67
N ALA A 694 18.29 -18.43 33.76
CA ALA A 694 19.18 -19.55 34.01
C ALA A 694 19.05 -20.09 35.44
N GLU A 695 18.91 -19.22 36.44
CA GLU A 695 18.70 -19.60 37.85
C GLU A 695 17.34 -20.28 38.09
N GLU A 696 16.27 -19.78 37.45
CA GLU A 696 14.94 -20.41 37.49
C GLU A 696 14.96 -21.79 36.81
N SER A 697 15.58 -21.91 35.62
CA SER A 697 15.74 -23.21 34.95
C SER A 697 16.59 -24.20 35.76
N PHE A 698 17.57 -23.72 36.52
CA PHE A 698 18.38 -24.57 37.41
C PHE A 698 17.57 -25.03 38.63
N ARG A 699 16.80 -24.15 39.28
CA ARG A 699 15.90 -24.50 40.39
C ARG A 699 14.82 -25.49 39.97
N ASP A 700 14.22 -25.32 38.79
CA ASP A 700 13.22 -26.26 38.29
C ASP A 700 13.81 -27.66 38.05
N ARG A 701 15.09 -27.75 37.65
CA ARG A 701 15.82 -29.03 37.54
C ARG A 701 16.20 -29.61 38.90
N GLU A 702 16.57 -28.79 39.88
CA GLU A 702 16.82 -29.24 41.26
C GLU A 702 15.54 -29.76 41.94
N MET A 703 14.42 -29.06 41.78
CA MET A 703 13.13 -29.53 42.32
C MET A 703 12.65 -30.81 41.63
N ALA A 704 12.84 -30.95 40.32
CA ALA A 704 12.52 -32.19 39.60
C ALA A 704 13.43 -33.37 40.00
N THR A 705 14.65 -33.12 40.48
CA THR A 705 15.56 -34.17 40.98
C THR A 705 15.27 -34.52 42.44
N ASP A 706 14.88 -33.57 43.27
CA ASP A 706 14.47 -33.82 44.67
C ASP A 706 13.12 -34.56 44.79
N GLU A 707 12.16 -34.32 43.88
CA GLU A 707 10.93 -35.12 43.81
C GLU A 707 11.17 -36.53 43.26
N GLY A 708 12.15 -36.71 42.38
CA GLY A 708 12.60 -38.02 41.91
C GLY A 708 13.31 -38.85 42.98
N VAL A 709 13.97 -38.21 43.95
CA VAL A 709 14.68 -38.87 45.06
C VAL A 709 13.77 -39.17 46.25
N LYS A 710 12.65 -38.46 46.43
CA LYS A 710 11.61 -38.79 47.43
C LYS A 710 10.59 -39.85 46.96
N GLY A 711 10.64 -40.24 45.68
CA GLY A 711 9.82 -41.30 45.09
C GLY A 711 10.52 -42.67 44.97
N LEU A 712 11.77 -42.77 45.43
CA LEU A 712 12.54 -44.01 45.65
C LEU A 712 12.72 -44.22 47.15
#